data_AF-A0A8B6FZD8-F1
#
_entry.id   AF-A0A8B6FZD8-F1
#
_cell.length_a   1.000
_cell.length_b   1.000
_cell.length_c   1.000
_cell.angle_alpha   90.00
_cell.angle_beta   90.00
_cell.angle_gamma   90.00
#
_symmetry.space_group_name_H-M   'P 1'
#
loop_
_entity.id
_entity.type
_entity.pdbx_description
1 polymer ?
#
loop_
_entity_poly.entity_id
_entity_poly.type
_entity_poly.pdbx_seq_one_letter_code
_entity_poly.pdbx_strand_id
1 'polypeptide(L)'
;MKKLHDFQDRPLKEICAEGDVPKDIRKYKPRIIAFEINAEILEALPEIIRCSNGNLFIKMWDKCAVEVRKRFDHPLGIDEIMEHVWKPACKEWKALHQRLKTGEIFFREFDSLCGRMDPEALRKEFLILEDGKKSSWIKERIEQMTRYKNLQNCLDGASIIMEVVEEFELEGDFQPIRQIMRMTKGKDTKMNHLNKSYLKTCSVLSNVDEQKVNCLKRFMESKNLVNWLKEKMDDLQELKVFVDLAYISTGDKGLEIAKVRCLQSAAIGYAPLIFNLEANCDYKDFLERCEEVWKALHSNPNLPTELLDTCHELEWLKIVDKSQGSVEVTSLAQAEAINLNGTYHIGLHKTGDGIQRKGQNQLILDSVVRLCNVYIKLLSSGCVLFSKFKVKFRCDPESVACAFVSFGEGEIKRTIRGKIDGVNQDVSFFIPKIAKFLEHCHERWLEFIDKKREDFYILNYFSIEQMVILQQELVKMGLDGEPSNQIYPLLSDIKHDCTREDLVEAMEEARDELEQMDIDVDEEVQEEFPMEEENSEAAKGKFILQMVEAGYSEGLAREALKNVNPDQIDEGIAWCIEHEEEAMDFETSATDGTSVPNQDKRFSGWSTRDESLASVRAKLLENIGVGPTQGLDSSVDVLIENLEKLWENFVGSISSSVTDYLSVEHLALILRKLADKETMSVERSFSVCGCKEGVANLIVCSQSEMYNTVLSLYSTEDDSLLPQSDEVLLCTPDTTLDLLEIFWRRSLFGDSGKIYCLVNADLLDYEVSDKGEKLLEKHMKNAQNRDIQFKLVVVCSRENEYKSRMVAALDKYRRPQMSFGGEKHVKTYLSERFIVNKPISGVETASSVDFNRSSVRVVKSWRAGVGKSLFKKNMVNALMEKQINVDEENCIVVSIPLYDRALVVDEVLEILLEHTNPPHVRVPRIFHFDISHEV
;
A
#
# COMPACT_ATOMS: atom_id res chain seq x y z
N MET A 1 33.09 32.50 25.34
CA MET A 1 33.27 33.71 24.50
C MET A 1 32.18 34.70 24.85
N LYS A 2 32.52 35.96 25.15
CA LYS A 2 31.53 37.02 25.39
C LYS A 2 30.77 37.29 24.09
N LYS A 3 29.45 37.14 24.07
CA LYS A 3 28.59 37.39 22.89
C LYS A 3 28.23 38.88 22.83
N LEU A 4 27.89 39.38 21.63
CA LEU A 4 27.48 40.79 21.43
C LEU A 4 26.33 41.22 22.35
N HIS A 5 25.41 40.30 22.70
CA HIS A 5 24.33 40.54 23.65
C HIS A 5 24.81 40.76 25.10
N ASP A 6 26.00 40.28 25.48
CA ASP A 6 26.55 40.43 26.84
C ASP A 6 26.98 41.87 27.16
N PHE A 7 26.95 42.77 26.16
CA PHE A 7 27.39 44.16 26.25
C PHE A 7 26.27 45.18 26.04
N GLN A 8 25.05 44.76 25.73
CA GLN A 8 23.93 45.67 25.43
C GLN A 8 23.54 46.54 26.63
N ASP A 9 23.70 46.03 27.85
CA ASP A 9 23.37 46.75 29.10
C ASP A 9 24.60 47.20 29.91
N ARG A 10 25.81 47.14 29.32
CA ARG A 10 27.05 47.55 30.01
C ARG A 10 27.44 48.99 29.70
N PRO A 11 27.94 49.75 30.68
CA PRO A 11 28.39 51.12 30.44
C PRO A 11 29.62 51.14 29.52
N LEU A 12 29.67 52.09 28.57
CA LEU A 12 30.73 52.19 27.54
C LEU A 12 32.16 52.14 28.09
N LYS A 13 32.39 52.70 29.28
CA LYS A 13 33.70 52.68 29.97
C LYS A 13 34.21 51.26 30.30
N GLU A 14 33.33 50.27 30.34
CA GLU A 14 33.67 48.86 30.54
C GLU A 14 33.93 48.12 29.22
N ILE A 15 33.59 48.74 28.08
CA ILE A 15 33.72 48.16 26.74
C ILE A 15 34.92 48.76 26.01
N CYS A 16 35.13 50.07 26.16
CA CYS A 16 36.22 50.80 25.54
C CYS A 16 36.81 51.87 26.47
N ALA A 17 38.13 52.09 26.34
CA ALA A 17 38.85 53.20 26.94
C ALA A 17 39.17 54.28 25.89
N GLU A 18 39.51 55.48 26.36
CA GLU A 18 39.98 56.56 25.48
C GLU A 18 41.19 56.10 24.67
N GLY A 19 41.11 56.26 23.35
CA GLY A 19 42.23 56.04 22.44
C GLY A 19 43.05 57.32 22.24
N ASP A 20 44.16 57.24 21.52
CA ASP A 20 44.93 58.43 21.15
C ASP A 20 44.05 59.41 20.35
N VAL A 21 43.94 60.65 20.81
CA VAL A 21 43.12 61.67 20.15
C VAL A 21 43.87 62.23 18.93
N PRO A 22 43.47 61.91 17.69
CA PRO A 22 44.13 62.42 16.51
C PRO A 22 43.67 63.85 16.20
N LYS A 23 44.49 64.62 15.46
CA LYS A 23 44.16 65.98 15.02
C LYS A 23 42.88 66.07 14.18
N ASP A 24 42.49 64.97 13.53
CA ASP A 24 41.23 64.83 12.81
C ASP A 24 40.32 63.88 13.58
N ILE A 25 39.23 64.40 14.12
CA ILE A 25 38.31 63.64 14.98
C ILE A 25 37.67 62.45 14.25
N ARG A 26 37.59 62.48 12.91
CA ARG A 26 37.08 61.36 12.10
C ARG A 26 38.01 60.15 12.12
N LYS A 27 39.25 60.31 12.57
CA LYS A 27 40.24 59.23 12.71
C LYS A 27 40.35 58.72 14.14
N TYR A 28 39.57 59.26 15.07
CA TYR A 28 39.55 58.79 16.45
C TYR A 28 39.10 57.33 16.48
N LYS A 29 39.92 56.46 17.08
CA LYS A 29 39.61 55.05 17.30
C LYS A 29 39.65 54.79 18.80
N PRO A 30 38.51 54.47 19.44
CA PRO A 30 38.50 54.11 20.85
C PRO A 30 39.24 52.78 21.05
N ARG A 31 39.93 52.61 22.18
CA ARG A 31 40.61 51.36 22.50
C ARG A 31 39.60 50.38 23.08
N ILE A 32 39.24 49.35 22.32
CA ILE A 32 38.31 48.31 22.80
C ILE A 32 39.04 47.44 23.83
N ILE A 33 38.53 47.40 25.06
CA ILE A 33 39.10 46.61 26.17
C ILE A 33 38.25 45.37 26.51
N ALA A 34 37.01 45.32 26.02
CA ALA A 34 36.03 44.28 26.35
C ALA A 34 36.47 42.82 26.10
N PHE A 35 37.31 42.61 25.08
CA PHE A 35 37.63 41.28 24.57
C PHE A 35 39.01 40.76 24.97
N GLU A 36 39.86 41.58 25.62
CA GLU A 36 41.22 41.20 26.07
C GLU A 36 42.08 40.55 24.96
N ILE A 37 41.83 40.88 23.69
CA ILE A 37 42.53 40.31 22.53
C ILE A 37 43.88 41.02 22.34
N ASN A 38 44.93 40.24 22.08
CA ASN A 38 46.28 40.73 21.78
C ASN A 38 46.28 41.65 20.54
N ALA A 39 47.08 42.73 20.58
CA ALA A 39 47.20 43.70 19.49
C ALA A 39 47.63 43.08 18.15
N GLU A 40 48.51 42.07 18.19
CA GLU A 40 48.97 41.34 16.99
C GLU A 40 47.81 40.66 16.23
N ILE A 41 46.79 40.20 16.95
CA ILE A 41 45.60 39.57 16.39
C ILE A 41 44.70 40.63 15.75
N LEU A 42 44.48 41.75 16.45
CA LEU A 42 43.67 42.85 15.94
C LEU A 42 44.23 43.45 14.65
N GLU A 43 45.56 43.50 14.52
CA GLU A 43 46.23 43.94 13.28
C GLU A 43 46.11 42.93 12.14
N ALA A 44 46.09 41.63 12.44
CA ALA A 44 45.96 40.58 11.43
C ALA A 44 44.51 40.37 10.93
N LEU A 45 43.50 40.67 11.75
CA LEU A 45 42.08 40.43 11.44
C LEU A 45 41.60 40.99 10.09
N PRO A 46 41.94 42.23 9.68
CA PRO A 46 41.52 42.74 8.37
C PRO A 46 42.09 41.93 7.20
N GLU A 47 43.33 41.43 7.31
CA GLU A 47 43.95 40.58 6.30
C GLU A 47 43.30 39.19 6.30
N ILE A 48 43.02 38.62 7.48
CA ILE A 48 42.29 37.34 7.63
C ILE A 48 40.91 37.42 6.98
N ILE A 49 40.12 38.44 7.30
CA ILE A 49 38.75 38.63 6.76
C ILE A 49 38.76 38.78 5.25
N ARG A 50 39.75 39.51 4.72
CA ARG A 50 39.88 39.69 3.27
C ARG A 50 40.21 38.36 2.60
N CYS A 51 41.20 37.64 3.12
CA CYS A 51 41.64 36.37 2.55
C CYS A 51 40.59 35.27 2.70
N SER A 52 39.78 35.28 3.77
CA SER A 52 38.68 34.31 3.97
C SER A 52 37.55 34.43 2.96
N ASN A 53 37.49 35.50 2.17
CA ASN A 53 36.53 35.61 1.07
C ASN A 53 36.97 34.81 -0.19
N GLY A 54 38.18 34.25 -0.20
CA GLY A 54 38.73 33.48 -1.32
C GLY A 54 38.89 31.99 -0.98
N ASN A 55 38.47 31.13 -1.88
CA ASN A 55 38.57 29.68 -1.72
C ASN A 55 40.02 29.19 -1.72
N LEU A 56 40.92 29.86 -2.46
CA LEU A 56 42.33 29.46 -2.50
C LEU A 56 43.02 29.62 -1.15
N PHE A 57 42.69 30.68 -0.41
CA PHE A 57 43.25 30.90 0.92
C PHE A 57 42.67 29.92 1.94
N ILE A 58 41.36 29.65 1.87
CA ILE A 58 40.71 28.65 2.74
C ILE A 58 41.38 27.28 2.57
N LYS A 59 41.64 26.84 1.33
CA LYS A 59 42.37 25.58 1.08
C LYS A 59 43.75 25.54 1.75
N MET A 60 44.48 26.66 1.76
CA MET A 60 45.79 26.76 2.43
C MET A 60 45.65 26.76 3.94
N TRP A 61 44.65 27.49 4.46
CA TRP A 61 44.32 27.52 5.87
C TRP A 61 43.97 26.11 6.38
N ASP A 62 43.12 25.37 5.66
CA ASP A 62 42.74 24.00 5.98
C ASP A 62 43.94 23.04 5.94
N LYS A 63 44.80 23.17 4.92
CA LYS A 63 46.04 22.40 4.83
C LYS A 63 46.94 22.63 6.05
N CYS A 64 47.09 23.88 6.49
CA CYS A 64 47.85 24.21 7.70
C CYS A 64 47.15 23.65 8.95
N ALA A 65 45.83 23.80 9.07
CA ALA A 65 45.05 23.30 10.20
C ALA A 65 45.12 21.76 10.34
N VAL A 66 45.09 21.02 9.22
CA VAL A 66 45.27 19.55 9.21
C VAL A 66 46.65 19.16 9.72
N GLU A 67 47.69 19.88 9.32
CA GLU A 67 49.06 19.60 9.76
C GLU A 67 49.25 19.91 11.26
N VAL A 68 48.57 20.93 11.77
CA VAL A 68 48.56 21.24 13.21
C VAL A 68 47.77 20.19 14.00
N ARG A 69 46.63 19.71 13.49
CA ARG A 69 45.84 18.63 14.13
C ARG A 69 46.62 17.33 14.30
N LYS A 70 47.60 17.04 13.43
CA LYS A 70 48.48 15.87 13.60
C LYS A 70 49.49 16.05 14.75
N ARG A 71 49.78 17.29 15.16
CA ARG A 71 50.82 17.63 16.14
C ARG A 71 50.25 17.93 17.53
N PHE A 72 49.02 18.39 17.62
CA PHE A 72 48.35 18.75 18.86
C PHE A 72 47.04 17.97 19.00
N ASP A 73 46.87 17.28 20.13
CA ASP A 73 45.68 16.46 20.44
C ASP A 73 44.70 17.19 21.40
N HIS A 74 44.76 18.52 21.43
CA HIS A 74 43.88 19.36 22.22
C HIS A 74 43.31 20.51 21.38
N PRO A 75 42.17 21.12 21.79
CA PRO A 75 41.69 22.35 21.19
C PRO A 75 42.74 23.46 21.33
N LEU A 76 43.01 24.18 20.23
CA LEU A 76 44.00 25.25 20.18
C LEU A 76 43.43 26.55 20.72
N GLY A 77 44.24 27.29 21.47
CA GLY A 77 44.01 28.68 21.82
C GLY A 77 44.19 29.63 20.62
N ILE A 78 43.71 30.87 20.74
CA ILE A 78 43.79 31.86 19.65
C ILE A 78 45.25 32.17 19.30
N ASP A 79 46.14 32.31 20.29
CA ASP A 79 47.56 32.56 20.03
C ASP A 79 48.24 31.39 19.30
N GLU A 80 47.87 30.15 19.62
CA GLU A 80 48.36 28.95 18.93
C GLU A 80 47.84 28.88 17.48
N ILE A 81 46.60 29.28 17.24
CA ILE A 81 46.05 29.40 15.88
C ILE A 81 46.83 30.45 15.08
N MET A 82 47.16 31.58 15.70
CA MET A 82 47.92 32.65 15.04
C MET A 82 49.34 32.23 14.69
N GLU A 83 50.01 31.50 15.59
CA GLU A 83 51.39 31.04 15.39
C GLU A 83 51.48 29.85 14.43
N HIS A 84 50.60 28.86 14.58
CA HIS A 84 50.72 27.57 13.89
C HIS A 84 49.84 27.42 12.65
N VAL A 85 48.78 28.22 12.50
CA VAL A 85 47.89 28.18 11.32
C VAL A 85 48.03 29.44 10.48
N TRP A 86 47.84 30.63 11.05
CA TRP A 86 47.84 31.89 10.29
C TRP A 86 49.22 32.26 9.71
N LYS A 87 50.29 32.28 10.53
CA LYS A 87 51.64 32.66 10.04
C LYS A 87 52.12 31.75 8.90
N PRO A 88 52.01 30.40 8.99
CA PRO A 88 52.35 29.51 7.88
C PRO A 88 51.47 29.71 6.64
N ALA A 89 50.14 29.79 6.82
CA ALA A 89 49.22 30.00 5.70
C ALA A 89 49.47 31.34 4.98
N CYS A 90 49.71 32.41 5.73
CA CYS A 90 50.05 33.73 5.18
C CYS A 90 51.38 33.72 4.42
N LYS A 91 52.38 32.99 4.90
CA LYS A 91 53.67 32.81 4.22
C LYS A 91 53.50 32.07 2.89
N GLU A 92 52.74 30.96 2.88
CA GLU A 92 52.45 30.20 1.65
C GLU A 92 51.60 31.02 0.67
N TRP A 93 50.64 31.80 1.18
CA TRP A 93 49.81 32.72 0.39
C TRP A 93 50.64 33.77 -0.33
N LYS A 94 51.56 34.43 0.38
CA LYS A 94 52.48 35.42 -0.21
C LYS A 94 53.43 34.78 -1.22
N ALA A 95 53.90 33.56 -0.96
CA ALA A 95 54.74 32.82 -1.90
C ALA A 95 53.97 32.46 -3.20
N LEU A 96 52.73 31.96 -3.07
CA LEU A 96 51.88 31.65 -4.22
C LEU A 96 51.58 32.91 -5.03
N HIS A 97 51.28 34.03 -4.36
CA HIS A 97 51.04 35.32 -5.02
C HIS A 97 52.22 35.72 -5.90
N GLN A 98 53.47 35.60 -5.41
CA GLN A 98 54.65 35.90 -6.21
C GLN A 98 54.85 34.92 -7.38
N ARG A 99 54.64 33.62 -7.18
CA ARG A 99 54.74 32.62 -8.26
C ARG A 99 53.68 32.83 -9.35
N LEU A 100 52.45 33.16 -8.96
CA LEU A 100 51.38 33.51 -9.90
C LEU A 100 51.69 34.82 -10.63
N LYS A 101 52.16 35.85 -9.93
CA LYS A 101 52.50 37.14 -10.52
C LYS A 101 53.64 37.04 -11.54
N THR A 102 54.69 36.29 -11.23
CA THR A 102 55.84 36.06 -12.13
C THR A 102 55.59 34.98 -13.20
N GLY A 103 54.60 34.11 -12.97
CA GLY A 103 54.26 33.01 -13.89
C GLY A 103 55.22 31.84 -13.79
N GLU A 104 55.98 31.77 -12.70
CA GLU A 104 56.90 30.66 -12.41
C GLU A 104 56.20 29.43 -11.85
N ILE A 105 54.91 29.52 -11.54
CA ILE A 105 54.07 28.38 -11.16
C ILE A 105 54.00 27.37 -12.32
N PHE A 106 54.10 26.09 -11.98
CA PHE A 106 53.94 25.00 -12.93
C PHE A 106 52.45 24.74 -13.22
N PHE A 107 52.13 24.26 -14.42
CA PHE A 107 50.74 23.98 -14.80
C PHE A 107 50.10 22.89 -13.93
N ARG A 108 50.84 21.87 -13.49
CA ARG A 108 50.28 20.86 -12.56
C ARG A 108 49.94 21.43 -11.18
N GLU A 109 50.82 22.28 -10.65
CA GLU A 109 50.57 22.98 -9.38
C GLU A 109 49.35 23.90 -9.52
N PHE A 110 49.27 24.64 -10.64
CA PHE A 110 48.15 25.51 -10.95
C PHE A 110 46.83 24.70 -11.06
N ASP A 111 46.83 23.61 -11.82
CA ASP A 111 45.63 22.79 -12.04
C ASP A 111 45.13 22.12 -10.75
N SER A 112 46.04 21.67 -9.89
CA SER A 112 45.68 21.16 -8.56
C SER A 112 44.98 22.22 -7.68
N LEU A 113 45.41 23.48 -7.74
CA LEU A 113 44.84 24.56 -6.94
C LEU A 113 43.54 25.10 -7.55
N CYS A 114 43.52 25.25 -8.88
CA CYS A 114 42.60 26.10 -9.64
C CYS A 114 41.82 25.38 -10.75
N GLY A 115 42.08 24.10 -11.04
CA GLY A 115 41.61 23.41 -12.25
C GLY A 115 40.09 23.39 -12.43
N ARG A 116 39.34 23.29 -11.33
CA ARG A 116 37.86 23.30 -11.29
C ARG A 116 37.23 24.69 -11.41
N MET A 117 38.02 25.76 -11.38
CA MET A 117 37.50 27.12 -11.44
C MET A 117 37.38 27.59 -12.89
N ASP A 118 36.29 28.30 -13.19
CA ASP A 118 36.13 29.00 -14.46
C ASP A 118 36.97 30.30 -14.49
N PRO A 119 37.13 30.93 -15.67
CA PRO A 119 37.92 32.16 -15.81
C PRO A 119 37.45 33.33 -14.92
N GLU A 120 36.16 33.42 -14.62
CA GLU A 120 35.58 34.52 -13.84
C GLU A 120 35.77 34.28 -12.33
N ALA A 121 35.62 33.03 -11.89
CA ALA A 121 35.93 32.60 -10.53
C ALA A 121 37.42 32.83 -10.23
N LEU A 122 38.32 32.48 -11.16
CA LEU A 122 39.76 32.73 -10.99
C LEU A 122 40.09 34.22 -10.95
N ARG A 123 39.40 35.02 -11.75
CA ARG A 123 39.54 36.47 -11.73
C ARG A 123 39.22 37.03 -10.34
N LYS A 124 38.15 36.55 -9.70
CA LYS A 124 37.77 36.95 -8.34
C LYS A 124 38.83 36.54 -7.32
N GLU A 125 39.30 35.30 -7.36
CA GLU A 125 40.36 34.80 -6.47
C GLU A 125 41.67 35.58 -6.62
N PHE A 126 42.09 35.89 -7.85
CA PHE A 126 43.30 36.67 -8.12
C PHE A 126 43.16 38.15 -7.74
N LEU A 127 41.95 38.71 -7.80
CA LEU A 127 41.67 40.04 -7.26
C LEU A 127 41.77 40.07 -5.74
N ILE A 128 41.32 39.03 -5.05
CA ILE A 128 41.50 38.90 -3.59
C ILE A 128 42.99 38.83 -3.26
N LEU A 129 43.79 38.09 -4.04
CA LEU A 129 45.25 38.03 -3.91
C LEU A 129 45.95 39.40 -4.09
N GLU A 130 45.50 40.24 -5.02
CA GLU A 130 46.09 41.57 -5.30
C GLU A 130 45.41 42.71 -4.51
N ASP A 131 44.80 42.42 -3.36
CA ASP A 131 44.13 43.41 -2.49
C ASP A 131 43.04 44.23 -3.22
N GLY A 132 42.34 43.64 -4.18
CA GLY A 132 41.32 44.31 -5.00
C GLY A 132 41.88 45.21 -6.10
N LYS A 133 43.20 45.30 -6.26
CA LYS A 133 43.82 46.11 -7.32
C LYS A 133 43.78 45.35 -8.65
N LYS A 134 43.26 46.01 -9.69
CA LYS A 134 43.32 45.47 -11.06
C LYS A 134 44.78 45.47 -11.53
N SER A 135 45.31 44.31 -11.87
CA SER A 135 46.68 44.14 -12.34
C SER A 135 46.72 43.42 -13.69
N SER A 136 47.69 43.77 -14.53
CA SER A 136 47.82 43.23 -15.90
C SER A 136 48.13 41.73 -15.92
N TRP A 137 48.86 41.24 -14.91
CA TRP A 137 49.23 39.82 -14.81
C TRP A 137 48.01 38.91 -14.62
N ILE A 138 46.93 39.39 -14.00
CA ILE A 138 45.69 38.61 -13.79
C ILE A 138 45.08 38.21 -15.12
N LYS A 139 44.98 39.17 -16.05
CA LYS A 139 44.47 38.91 -17.41
C LYS A 139 45.39 37.94 -18.15
N GLU A 140 46.70 38.15 -18.05
CA GLU A 140 47.70 37.29 -18.70
C GLU A 140 47.64 35.83 -18.21
N ARG A 141 47.48 35.58 -16.90
CA ARG A 141 47.37 34.23 -16.35
C ARG A 141 46.09 33.53 -16.75
N ILE A 142 44.96 34.25 -16.78
CA ILE A 142 43.70 33.70 -17.27
C ILE A 142 43.85 33.29 -18.75
N GLU A 143 44.44 34.13 -19.60
CA GLU A 143 44.70 33.79 -20.99
C GLU A 143 45.64 32.58 -21.15
N GLN A 144 46.70 32.49 -20.35
CA GLN A 144 47.62 31.34 -20.36
C GLN A 144 46.94 30.05 -19.92
N MET A 145 46.05 30.12 -18.92
CA MET A 145 45.25 28.97 -18.50
C MET A 145 44.27 28.53 -19.58
N THR A 146 43.52 29.45 -20.20
CA THR A 146 42.61 29.10 -21.30
C THR A 146 43.37 28.41 -22.43
N ARG A 147 44.56 28.92 -22.78
CA ARG A 147 45.43 28.28 -23.78
C ARG A 147 45.90 26.88 -23.34
N TYR A 148 46.21 26.70 -22.06
CA TYR A 148 46.60 25.40 -21.52
C TYR A 148 45.44 24.39 -21.49
N LYS A 149 44.23 24.81 -21.10
CA LYS A 149 43.03 23.96 -21.17
C LYS A 149 42.73 23.52 -22.61
N ASN A 150 42.82 24.44 -23.56
CA ASN A 150 42.65 24.10 -24.98
C ASN A 150 43.72 23.10 -25.46
N LEU A 151 44.97 23.28 -25.03
CA LEU A 151 46.04 22.33 -25.31
C LEU A 151 45.72 20.96 -24.70
N GLN A 152 45.26 20.90 -23.45
CA GLN A 152 44.90 19.65 -22.80
C GLN A 152 43.74 18.94 -23.50
N ASN A 153 42.69 19.67 -23.89
CA ASN A 153 41.59 19.11 -24.67
C ASN A 153 42.07 18.57 -26.04
N CYS A 154 43.00 19.27 -26.70
CA CYS A 154 43.62 18.75 -27.92
C CYS A 154 44.43 17.47 -27.68
N LEU A 155 45.07 17.32 -26.52
CA LEU A 155 45.82 16.11 -26.16
C LEU A 155 44.90 14.94 -25.83
N ASP A 156 43.88 15.19 -25.02
CA ASP A 156 42.87 14.19 -24.68
C ASP A 156 42.11 13.75 -25.94
N GLY A 157 41.78 14.71 -26.82
CA GLY A 157 41.23 14.47 -28.15
C GLY A 157 42.17 13.64 -29.03
N ALA A 158 43.46 13.99 -29.10
CA ALA A 158 44.43 13.21 -29.85
C ALA A 158 44.59 11.77 -29.30
N SER A 159 44.55 11.61 -27.98
CA SER A 159 44.61 10.30 -27.33
C SER A 159 43.42 9.44 -27.70
N ILE A 160 42.20 9.95 -27.52
CA ILE A 160 41.00 9.16 -27.80
C ILE A 160 40.85 8.85 -29.29
N ILE A 161 41.25 9.77 -30.18
CA ILE A 161 41.26 9.50 -31.63
C ILE A 161 42.26 8.38 -31.95
N MET A 162 43.44 8.37 -31.33
CA MET A 162 44.39 7.27 -31.52
C MET A 162 43.87 5.94 -30.98
N GLU A 163 43.13 5.95 -29.87
CA GLU A 163 42.46 4.75 -29.35
C GLU A 163 41.39 4.24 -30.33
N VAL A 164 40.61 5.12 -30.97
CA VAL A 164 39.65 4.76 -32.03
C VAL A 164 40.38 4.16 -33.24
N VAL A 165 41.48 4.77 -33.67
CA VAL A 165 42.31 4.28 -34.80
C VAL A 165 42.85 2.88 -34.52
N GLU A 166 43.29 2.61 -33.29
CA GLU A 166 43.80 1.31 -32.88
C GLU A 166 42.70 0.24 -32.77
N GLU A 167 41.55 0.57 -32.16
CA GLU A 167 40.46 -0.41 -31.95
C GLU A 167 39.72 -0.77 -33.25
N PHE A 168 39.54 0.18 -34.16
CA PHE A 168 38.86 -0.03 -35.45
C PHE A 168 39.82 -0.22 -36.62
N GLU A 169 41.11 -0.44 -36.34
CA GLU A 169 42.16 -0.80 -37.30
C GLU A 169 42.25 0.15 -38.53
N LEU A 170 42.17 1.47 -38.31
CA LEU A 170 42.21 2.45 -39.41
C LEU A 170 43.62 2.58 -40.01
N GLU A 171 43.74 2.33 -41.32
CA GLU A 171 44.99 2.25 -42.08
C GLU A 171 45.48 3.60 -42.64
N GLY A 172 44.69 4.67 -42.54
CA GLY A 172 45.01 5.99 -43.09
C GLY A 172 46.13 6.76 -42.36
N ASP A 173 46.49 7.94 -42.89
CA ASP A 173 47.57 8.75 -42.31
C ASP A 173 47.13 9.59 -41.10
N PHE A 174 47.43 9.10 -39.90
CA PHE A 174 47.24 9.83 -38.63
C PHE A 174 48.55 10.43 -38.06
N GLN A 175 49.62 10.60 -38.85
CA GLN A 175 50.88 11.19 -38.37
C GLN A 175 50.71 12.58 -37.72
N PRO A 176 49.87 13.51 -38.22
CA PRO A 176 49.66 14.80 -37.57
C PRO A 176 49.15 14.69 -36.13
N ILE A 177 48.24 13.76 -35.86
CA ILE A 177 47.70 13.51 -34.50
C ILE A 177 48.76 12.83 -33.62
N ARG A 178 49.51 11.87 -34.16
CA ARG A 178 50.64 11.24 -33.45
C ARG A 178 51.72 12.25 -33.08
N GLN A 179 51.97 13.25 -33.92
CA GLN A 179 52.94 14.32 -33.65
C GLN A 179 52.50 15.18 -32.46
N ILE A 180 51.20 15.47 -32.33
CA ILE A 180 50.61 16.18 -31.18
C ILE A 180 50.91 15.42 -29.87
N MET A 181 50.69 14.11 -29.84
CA MET A 181 50.96 13.28 -28.64
C MET A 181 52.44 13.16 -28.27
N ARG A 182 53.35 13.17 -29.27
CA ARG A 182 54.80 13.05 -29.04
C ARG A 182 55.41 14.32 -28.41
N MET A 183 54.83 15.50 -28.65
CA MET A 183 55.41 16.76 -28.20
C MET A 183 55.12 17.10 -26.72
N THR A 184 54.16 16.42 -26.09
CA THR A 184 53.62 16.80 -24.77
C THR A 184 53.74 15.71 -23.71
N LYS A 185 54.26 14.52 -24.04
CA LYS A 185 54.55 13.47 -23.04
C LYS A 185 55.50 13.99 -21.95
N GLY A 186 54.95 14.21 -20.75
CA GLY A 186 55.69 14.24 -19.48
C GLY A 186 56.44 15.53 -19.11
N LYS A 187 56.27 16.65 -19.82
CA LYS A 187 56.92 17.92 -19.46
C LYS A 187 55.94 18.88 -18.80
N ASP A 188 56.00 18.96 -17.47
CA ASP A 188 55.35 20.05 -16.73
C ASP A 188 56.09 21.36 -17.02
N THR A 189 55.35 22.39 -17.41
CA THR A 189 55.93 23.64 -17.91
C THR A 189 55.49 24.80 -17.01
N LYS A 190 56.35 25.78 -16.80
CA LYS A 190 55.98 27.03 -16.12
C LYS A 190 55.00 27.82 -16.99
N MET A 191 54.01 28.49 -16.38
CA MET A 191 52.97 29.21 -17.12
C MET A 191 53.52 30.28 -18.07
N ASN A 192 54.60 30.98 -17.66
CA ASN A 192 55.27 31.99 -18.47
C ASN A 192 56.01 31.45 -19.71
N HIS A 193 56.19 30.13 -19.82
CA HIS A 193 56.89 29.47 -20.92
C HIS A 193 55.95 28.80 -21.93
N LEU A 194 54.63 28.99 -21.83
CA LEU A 194 53.68 28.44 -22.79
C LEU A 194 53.92 29.04 -24.20
N ASN A 195 54.65 28.32 -25.04
CA ASN A 195 55.12 28.78 -26.35
C ASN A 195 53.98 28.78 -27.38
N LYS A 196 53.84 29.86 -28.16
CA LYS A 196 52.90 29.95 -29.31
C LYS A 196 53.11 28.85 -30.35
N SER A 197 54.28 28.20 -30.37
CA SER A 197 54.58 27.06 -31.23
C SER A 197 53.68 25.83 -30.97
N TYR A 198 53.31 25.54 -29.70
CA TYR A 198 52.43 24.41 -29.37
C TYR A 198 51.02 24.59 -29.94
N LEU A 199 50.52 25.83 -29.93
CA LEU A 199 49.19 26.18 -30.45
C LEU A 199 49.09 26.03 -31.97
N LYS A 200 50.20 26.21 -32.71
CA LYS A 200 50.20 26.03 -34.17
C LYS A 200 50.05 24.56 -34.56
N THR A 201 50.61 23.62 -33.80
CA THR A 201 50.51 22.20 -34.14
C THR A 201 49.20 21.58 -33.67
N CYS A 202 48.58 22.13 -32.62
CA CYS A 202 47.23 21.76 -32.18
C CYS A 202 46.11 22.38 -33.03
N SER A 203 46.42 23.13 -34.09
CA SER A 203 45.40 23.73 -34.96
C SER A 203 44.51 22.69 -35.66
N VAL A 204 45.00 21.45 -35.81
CA VAL A 204 44.21 20.34 -36.39
C VAL A 204 43.03 19.96 -35.49
N LEU A 205 43.19 20.08 -34.17
CA LEU A 205 42.16 19.73 -33.18
C LEU A 205 41.63 20.96 -32.44
N SER A 206 41.84 22.18 -32.96
CA SER A 206 41.47 23.41 -32.25
C SER A 206 39.96 23.59 -32.07
N ASN A 207 39.14 22.86 -32.84
CA ASN A 207 37.68 22.85 -32.72
C ASN A 207 37.16 21.77 -31.76
N VAL A 208 38.03 20.97 -31.14
CA VAL A 208 37.66 19.87 -30.24
C VAL A 208 37.66 20.38 -28.80
N ASP A 209 36.48 20.63 -28.26
CA ASP A 209 36.26 20.99 -26.86
C ASP A 209 36.05 19.75 -25.98
N GLU A 210 35.90 19.98 -24.67
CA GLU A 210 35.72 18.92 -23.67
C GLU A 210 34.49 18.04 -23.93
N GLN A 211 33.38 18.60 -24.44
CA GLN A 211 32.15 17.85 -24.74
C GLN A 211 32.36 16.91 -25.93
N LYS A 212 33.06 17.40 -26.97
CA LYS A 212 33.43 16.60 -28.15
C LYS A 212 34.39 15.46 -27.79
N VAL A 213 35.38 15.73 -26.92
CA VAL A 213 36.25 14.66 -26.39
C VAL A 213 35.44 13.64 -25.60
N ASN A 214 34.52 14.07 -24.73
CA ASN A 214 33.68 13.16 -23.96
C ASN A 214 32.77 12.30 -24.85
N CYS A 215 32.21 12.87 -25.92
CA CYS A 215 31.45 12.13 -26.93
C CYS A 215 32.24 10.96 -27.54
N LEU A 216 33.49 11.20 -27.96
CA LEU A 216 34.37 10.13 -28.46
C LEU A 216 34.79 9.13 -27.38
N LYS A 217 34.98 9.59 -26.13
CA LYS A 217 35.26 8.69 -24.99
C LYS A 217 34.11 7.71 -24.76
N ARG A 218 32.86 8.20 -24.74
CA ARG A 218 31.68 7.34 -24.59
C ARG A 218 31.50 6.38 -25.76
N PHE A 219 31.80 6.82 -26.98
CA PHE A 219 31.83 5.93 -28.15
C PHE A 219 32.80 4.75 -27.95
N MET A 220 34.00 5.01 -27.43
CA MET A 220 34.99 3.96 -27.13
C MET A 220 34.58 3.07 -25.96
N GLU A 221 33.97 3.61 -24.91
CA GLU A 221 33.42 2.82 -23.80
C GLU A 221 32.30 1.87 -24.27
N SER A 222 31.53 2.27 -25.28
CA SER A 222 30.45 1.49 -25.88
C SER A 222 30.88 0.60 -27.05
N LYS A 223 32.17 0.29 -27.19
CA LYS A 223 32.71 -0.49 -28.32
C LYS A 223 32.05 -1.86 -28.53
N ASN A 224 31.62 -2.54 -27.47
CA ASN A 224 30.93 -3.83 -27.57
C ASN A 224 29.59 -3.71 -28.29
N LEU A 225 28.84 -2.65 -28.01
CA LEU A 225 27.58 -2.33 -28.71
C LEU A 225 27.87 -1.95 -30.16
N VAL A 226 28.89 -1.11 -30.40
CA VAL A 226 29.27 -0.67 -31.75
C VAL A 226 29.68 -1.85 -32.64
N ASN A 227 30.51 -2.76 -32.14
CA ASN A 227 30.92 -3.95 -32.88
C ASN A 227 29.72 -4.86 -33.15
N TRP A 228 28.84 -5.06 -32.17
CA TRP A 228 27.61 -5.83 -32.37
C TRP A 228 26.69 -5.22 -33.43
N LEU A 229 26.51 -3.89 -33.43
CA LEU A 229 25.74 -3.18 -34.45
C LEU A 229 26.37 -3.35 -35.84
N LYS A 230 27.69 -3.21 -35.96
CA LYS A 230 28.43 -3.42 -37.23
C LYS A 230 28.37 -4.86 -37.74
N GLU A 231 28.33 -5.85 -36.85
CA GLU A 231 28.23 -7.28 -37.22
C GLU A 231 26.82 -7.67 -37.68
N LYS A 232 25.80 -6.98 -37.17
CA LYS A 232 24.39 -7.35 -37.35
C LYS A 232 23.65 -6.52 -38.38
N MET A 233 24.10 -5.30 -38.61
CA MET A 233 23.44 -4.33 -39.45
C MET A 233 24.49 -3.69 -40.37
N ASP A 234 24.26 -3.79 -41.67
CA ASP A 234 25.16 -3.21 -42.66
C ASP A 234 24.93 -1.69 -42.78
N ASP A 235 23.71 -1.21 -42.52
CA ASP A 235 23.36 0.20 -42.67
C ASP A 235 22.24 0.70 -41.74
N LEU A 236 21.93 1.99 -41.89
CA LEU A 236 20.85 2.68 -41.17
C LEU A 236 19.44 2.16 -41.50
N GLN A 237 19.21 1.54 -42.66
CA GLN A 237 17.90 0.99 -43.02
C GLN A 237 17.65 -0.31 -42.28
N GLU A 238 18.64 -1.18 -42.17
CA GLU A 238 18.55 -2.41 -41.38
C GLU A 238 18.37 -2.12 -39.90
N LEU A 239 19.07 -1.10 -39.37
CA LEU A 239 18.83 -0.58 -38.03
C LEU A 239 17.38 -0.12 -37.85
N LYS A 240 16.82 0.59 -38.83
CA LYS A 240 15.44 1.07 -38.76
C LYS A 240 14.45 -0.10 -38.73
N VAL A 241 14.65 -1.12 -39.56
CA VAL A 241 13.85 -2.35 -39.54
C VAL A 241 13.96 -3.04 -38.18
N PHE A 242 15.16 -3.16 -37.62
CA PHE A 242 15.36 -3.72 -36.29
C PHE A 242 14.65 -2.92 -35.19
N VAL A 243 14.72 -1.59 -35.25
CA VAL A 243 14.04 -0.69 -34.31
C VAL A 243 12.53 -0.83 -34.42
N ASP A 244 11.97 -0.88 -35.63
CA ASP A 244 10.55 -1.09 -35.86
C ASP A 244 10.10 -2.46 -35.31
N LEU A 245 10.89 -3.52 -35.49
CA LEU A 245 10.65 -4.84 -34.90
C LEU A 245 10.79 -4.84 -33.37
N ALA A 246 11.75 -4.12 -32.82
CA ALA A 246 11.92 -3.98 -31.37
C ALA A 246 10.73 -3.24 -30.75
N TYR A 247 10.22 -2.19 -31.39
CA TYR A 247 8.99 -1.52 -30.95
C TYR A 247 7.80 -2.49 -30.94
N ILE A 248 7.68 -3.36 -31.95
CA ILE A 248 6.62 -4.39 -32.00
C ILE A 248 6.78 -5.39 -30.84
N SER A 249 7.99 -5.89 -30.59
CA SER A 249 8.25 -6.90 -29.56
C SER A 249 8.10 -6.36 -28.13
N THR A 250 8.33 -5.05 -27.91
CA THR A 250 8.17 -4.43 -26.58
C THR A 250 6.71 -4.18 -26.16
N GLY A 251 5.77 -4.12 -27.11
CA GLY A 251 4.38 -3.77 -26.84
C GLY A 251 4.22 -2.41 -26.11
N ASP A 252 3.24 -2.31 -25.21
CA ASP A 252 2.87 -1.06 -24.47
C ASP A 252 3.66 -0.82 -23.18
N LYS A 253 4.80 -1.49 -22.96
CA LYS A 253 5.60 -1.29 -21.76
C LYS A 253 6.45 -0.02 -21.87
N GLY A 254 6.02 1.06 -21.23
CA GLY A 254 6.66 2.38 -21.31
C GLY A 254 8.18 2.41 -21.02
N LEU A 255 8.69 1.54 -20.15
CA LEU A 255 10.13 1.44 -19.87
C LEU A 255 10.92 0.80 -21.02
N GLU A 256 10.36 -0.22 -21.68
CA GLU A 256 11.01 -0.92 -22.80
C GLU A 256 10.96 -0.07 -24.07
N ILE A 257 9.87 0.68 -24.29
CA ILE A 257 9.76 1.70 -25.36
C ILE A 257 10.86 2.77 -25.21
N ALA A 258 11.16 3.19 -23.97
CA ALA A 258 12.22 4.16 -23.73
C ALA A 258 13.61 3.60 -24.11
N LYS A 259 13.86 2.30 -23.90
CA LYS A 259 15.11 1.63 -24.33
C LYS A 259 15.25 1.60 -25.84
N VAL A 260 14.19 1.26 -26.57
CA VAL A 260 14.19 1.26 -28.04
C VAL A 260 14.42 2.66 -28.60
N ARG A 261 13.77 3.68 -28.01
CA ARG A 261 13.98 5.08 -28.39
C ARG A 261 15.41 5.54 -28.12
N CYS A 262 15.99 5.10 -27.01
CA CYS A 262 17.39 5.38 -26.65
C CYS A 262 18.36 4.78 -27.68
N LEU A 263 18.17 3.50 -28.05
CA LEU A 263 18.93 2.84 -29.12
C LEU A 263 18.80 3.60 -30.43
N GLN A 264 17.57 3.95 -30.84
CA GLN A 264 17.32 4.64 -32.09
C GLN A 264 18.05 6.00 -32.13
N SER A 265 17.93 6.81 -31.06
CA SER A 265 18.61 8.10 -30.96
C SER A 265 20.13 7.95 -31.00
N ALA A 266 20.69 7.04 -30.19
CA ALA A 266 22.12 6.80 -30.10
C ALA A 266 22.71 6.29 -31.43
N ALA A 267 22.11 5.25 -32.02
CA ALA A 267 22.63 4.64 -33.23
C ALA A 267 22.48 5.56 -34.47
N ILE A 268 21.44 6.39 -34.55
CA ILE A 268 21.31 7.42 -35.60
C ILE A 268 22.34 8.53 -35.39
N GLY A 269 22.50 9.03 -34.16
CA GLY A 269 23.42 10.13 -33.86
C GLY A 269 24.89 9.77 -34.08
N TYR A 270 25.27 8.51 -33.83
CA TYR A 270 26.63 7.99 -34.07
C TYR A 270 26.80 7.27 -35.41
N ALA A 271 25.78 7.21 -36.26
CA ALA A 271 25.81 6.49 -37.54
C ALA A 271 27.02 6.81 -38.44
N PRO A 272 27.50 8.07 -38.55
CA PRO A 272 28.69 8.38 -39.37
C PRO A 272 29.96 7.65 -38.93
N LEU A 273 30.09 7.31 -37.64
CA LEU A 273 31.22 6.55 -37.08
C LEU A 273 30.93 5.05 -36.96
N ILE A 274 29.67 4.66 -36.80
CA ILE A 274 29.26 3.24 -36.71
C ILE A 274 29.22 2.61 -38.10
N PHE A 275 28.45 3.14 -39.05
CA PHE A 275 28.20 2.46 -40.33
C PHE A 275 29.08 2.97 -41.46
N ASN A 276 29.52 4.23 -41.39
CA ASN A 276 30.18 4.86 -42.54
C ASN A 276 31.71 4.99 -42.38
N LEU A 277 32.34 4.38 -41.36
CA LEU A 277 33.77 4.51 -41.13
C LEU A 277 34.57 3.47 -41.93
N GLU A 278 35.21 3.90 -43.02
CA GLU A 278 36.04 3.05 -43.88
C GLU A 278 37.44 2.80 -43.29
N ALA A 279 38.02 1.61 -43.53
CA ALA A 279 39.33 1.24 -42.98
C ALA A 279 40.49 2.09 -43.52
N ASN A 280 40.41 2.61 -44.75
CA ASN A 280 41.42 3.46 -45.38
C ASN A 280 41.33 4.95 -45.00
N CYS A 281 40.41 5.32 -44.10
CA CYS A 281 40.11 6.68 -43.66
C CYS A 281 41.34 7.37 -43.04
N ASP A 282 41.69 8.58 -43.53
CA ASP A 282 42.76 9.40 -42.94
C ASP A 282 42.22 10.34 -41.84
N TYR A 283 43.12 11.13 -41.22
CA TYR A 283 42.71 12.01 -40.12
C TYR A 283 41.70 13.10 -40.53
N LYS A 284 41.65 13.52 -41.79
CA LYS A 284 40.69 14.53 -42.27
C LYS A 284 39.33 13.91 -42.48
N ASP A 285 39.31 12.75 -43.13
CA ASP A 285 38.09 11.99 -43.38
C ASP A 285 37.42 11.62 -42.03
N PHE A 286 38.23 11.19 -41.05
CA PHE A 286 37.75 10.88 -39.70
C PHE A 286 37.13 12.09 -38.99
N LEU A 287 37.82 13.24 -39.06
CA LEU A 287 37.32 14.48 -38.45
C LEU A 287 36.05 14.99 -39.13
N GLU A 288 35.89 14.79 -40.43
CA GLU A 288 34.64 15.12 -41.14
C GLU A 288 33.46 14.31 -40.60
N ARG A 289 33.64 13.00 -40.35
CA ARG A 289 32.60 12.15 -39.73
C ARG A 289 32.34 12.52 -38.28
N CYS A 290 33.38 12.88 -37.53
CA CYS A 290 33.20 13.44 -36.18
C CYS A 290 32.39 14.73 -36.19
N GLU A 291 32.58 15.63 -37.17
CA GLU A 291 31.78 16.85 -37.28
C GLU A 291 30.29 16.54 -37.52
N GLU A 292 29.95 15.47 -38.23
CA GLU A 292 28.55 15.02 -38.37
C GLU A 292 27.96 14.54 -37.04
N VAL A 293 28.70 13.71 -36.29
CA VAL A 293 28.29 13.28 -34.95
C VAL A 293 28.20 14.47 -33.99
N TRP A 294 29.12 15.42 -34.07
CA TRP A 294 29.08 16.61 -33.24
C TRP A 294 27.91 17.52 -33.60
N LYS A 295 27.46 17.60 -34.86
CA LYS A 295 26.21 18.29 -35.20
C LYS A 295 25.00 17.62 -34.53
N ALA A 296 24.97 16.29 -34.48
CA ALA A 296 23.95 15.55 -33.74
C ALA A 296 24.03 15.82 -32.23
N LEU A 297 25.25 15.87 -31.66
CA LEU A 297 25.48 16.21 -30.24
C LEU A 297 25.01 17.61 -29.87
N HIS A 298 25.19 18.61 -30.75
CA HIS A 298 24.67 19.96 -30.50
C HIS A 298 23.14 19.99 -30.45
N SER A 299 22.48 19.09 -31.21
CA SER A 299 21.02 18.97 -31.24
C SER A 299 20.50 18.15 -30.06
N ASN A 300 21.24 17.12 -29.63
CA ASN A 300 20.94 16.28 -28.47
C ASN A 300 22.17 16.17 -27.54
N PRO A 301 22.27 17.02 -26.49
CA PRO A 301 23.38 16.97 -25.54
C PRO A 301 23.48 15.66 -24.73
N ASN A 302 22.41 14.87 -24.65
CA ASN A 302 22.37 13.60 -23.92
C ASN A 302 22.82 12.40 -24.76
N LEU A 303 23.12 12.61 -26.04
CA LEU A 303 23.52 11.55 -26.98
C LEU A 303 24.64 10.63 -26.46
N PRO A 304 25.71 11.12 -25.77
CA PRO A 304 26.75 10.24 -25.22
C PRO A 304 26.29 9.40 -24.01
N THR A 305 25.27 9.86 -23.29
CA THR A 305 24.66 9.10 -22.18
C THR A 305 23.75 8.02 -22.75
N GLU A 306 22.94 8.36 -23.75
CA GLU A 306 22.03 7.43 -24.43
C GLU A 306 22.77 6.25 -25.08
N LEU A 307 23.94 6.50 -25.69
CA LEU A 307 24.79 5.43 -26.24
C LEU A 307 25.29 4.48 -25.13
N LEU A 308 25.70 5.04 -23.99
CA LEU A 308 26.19 4.24 -22.87
C LEU A 308 25.07 3.41 -22.22
N ASP A 309 23.90 4.02 -22.02
CA ASP A 309 22.71 3.35 -21.49
C ASP A 309 22.29 2.20 -22.42
N THR A 310 22.30 2.43 -23.73
CA THR A 310 22.04 1.39 -24.73
C THR A 310 23.07 0.27 -24.66
N CYS A 311 24.34 0.59 -24.39
CA CYS A 311 25.40 -0.40 -24.25
C CYS A 311 25.21 -1.31 -23.03
N HIS A 312 24.69 -0.77 -21.92
CA HIS A 312 24.34 -1.57 -20.75
C HIS A 312 23.19 -2.56 -21.02
N GLU A 313 22.32 -2.23 -21.97
CA GLU A 313 21.17 -3.05 -22.37
C GLU A 313 21.46 -3.99 -23.56
N LEU A 314 22.74 -4.17 -23.93
CA LEU A 314 23.14 -4.98 -25.08
C LEU A 314 22.64 -6.44 -25.02
N GLU A 315 22.61 -7.06 -23.84
CA GLU A 315 22.11 -8.43 -23.70
C GLU A 315 20.60 -8.52 -23.96
N TRP A 316 19.84 -7.51 -23.57
CA TRP A 316 18.42 -7.42 -23.90
C TRP A 316 18.21 -7.29 -25.43
N LEU A 317 19.01 -6.46 -26.11
CA LEU A 317 18.97 -6.34 -27.58
C LEU A 317 19.29 -7.65 -28.30
N LYS A 318 20.25 -8.43 -27.80
CA LYS A 318 20.55 -9.77 -28.35
C LYS A 318 19.41 -10.77 -28.15
N ILE A 319 18.59 -10.61 -27.11
CA ILE A 319 17.40 -11.45 -26.90
C ILE A 319 16.34 -11.09 -27.96
N VAL A 320 16.10 -9.80 -28.20
CA VAL A 320 15.18 -9.31 -29.25
C VAL A 320 15.63 -9.76 -30.65
N ASP A 321 16.95 -9.78 -30.92
CA ASP A 321 17.50 -10.33 -32.17
C ASP A 321 17.23 -11.84 -32.32
N LYS A 322 17.34 -12.61 -31.23
CA LYS A 322 17.12 -14.07 -31.25
C LYS A 322 15.66 -14.47 -31.28
N SER A 323 14.74 -13.63 -30.79
CA SER A 323 13.30 -13.91 -30.78
C SER A 323 12.65 -13.80 -32.17
N GLN A 324 13.37 -13.30 -33.18
CA GLN A 324 12.91 -13.17 -34.58
C GLN A 324 12.48 -14.49 -35.25
N GLY A 325 12.73 -15.65 -34.62
CA GLY A 325 12.41 -16.97 -35.18
C GLY A 325 11.20 -17.70 -34.58
N SER A 326 10.51 -17.20 -33.56
CA SER A 326 9.43 -17.97 -32.92
C SER A 326 8.39 -17.11 -32.20
N VAL A 327 7.19 -17.06 -32.80
CA VAL A 327 5.90 -16.86 -32.12
C VAL A 327 5.64 -15.46 -31.54
N GLU A 328 5.31 -14.50 -32.41
CA GLU A 328 4.45 -13.39 -32.00
C GLU A 328 3.19 -13.39 -32.87
N VAL A 329 2.18 -14.14 -32.39
CA VAL A 329 0.79 -13.81 -32.67
C VAL A 329 0.61 -12.42 -32.07
N THR A 330 0.46 -11.40 -32.91
CA THR A 330 0.28 -10.01 -32.48
C THR A 330 -0.84 -9.94 -31.43
N SER A 331 -0.72 -9.05 -30.44
CA SER A 331 -1.79 -8.84 -29.45
C SER A 331 -3.15 -8.56 -30.11
N LEU A 332 -3.14 -8.01 -31.33
CA LEU A 332 -4.32 -7.86 -32.18
C LEU A 332 -4.89 -9.18 -32.67
N ALA A 333 -4.07 -10.10 -33.19
CA ALA A 333 -4.51 -11.44 -33.58
C ALA A 333 -4.94 -12.29 -32.37
N GLN A 334 -4.34 -12.08 -31.20
CA GLN A 334 -4.82 -12.67 -29.95
C GLN A 334 -6.16 -12.08 -29.51
N ALA A 335 -6.34 -10.76 -29.61
CA ALA A 335 -7.60 -10.09 -29.34
C ALA A 335 -8.71 -10.56 -30.30
N GLU A 336 -8.42 -10.70 -31.59
CA GLU A 336 -9.32 -11.28 -32.59
C GLU A 336 -9.65 -12.74 -32.27
N ALA A 337 -8.67 -13.55 -31.89
CA ALA A 337 -8.90 -14.94 -31.48
C ALA A 337 -9.80 -15.03 -30.23
N ILE A 338 -9.64 -14.13 -29.25
CA ILE A 338 -10.50 -14.06 -28.07
C ILE A 338 -11.92 -13.61 -28.45
N ASN A 339 -12.06 -12.63 -29.35
CA ASN A 339 -13.38 -12.15 -29.77
C ASN A 339 -14.14 -13.16 -30.63
N LEU A 340 -13.43 -14.02 -31.38
CA LEU A 340 -14.05 -15.04 -32.21
C LEU A 340 -14.33 -16.33 -31.42
N ASN A 341 -13.37 -16.82 -30.61
CA ASN A 341 -13.45 -18.16 -30.00
C ASN A 341 -13.24 -18.16 -28.47
N GLY A 342 -13.06 -16.99 -27.86
CA GLY A 342 -12.76 -16.87 -26.44
C GLY A 342 -13.97 -17.13 -25.54
N THR A 343 -13.67 -17.51 -24.29
CA THR A 343 -14.69 -17.70 -23.24
C THR A 343 -14.29 -16.99 -21.96
N TYR A 344 -15.14 -16.10 -21.46
CA TYR A 344 -14.98 -15.47 -20.15
C TYR A 344 -15.62 -16.34 -19.08
N HIS A 345 -14.92 -16.53 -17.97
CA HIS A 345 -15.38 -17.27 -16.81
C HIS A 345 -15.28 -16.37 -15.57
N ILE A 346 -16.40 -16.15 -14.89
CA ILE A 346 -16.47 -15.35 -13.66
C ILE A 346 -17.10 -16.19 -12.57
N GLY A 347 -16.43 -16.30 -11.43
CA GLY A 347 -16.89 -17.03 -10.24
C GLY A 347 -15.76 -17.12 -9.22
N LEU A 348 -16.08 -17.53 -7.99
CA LEU A 348 -15.09 -17.74 -6.93
C LEU A 348 -14.16 -18.92 -7.27
N HIS A 349 -12.86 -18.67 -7.34
CA HIS A 349 -11.83 -19.69 -7.48
C HIS A 349 -11.31 -20.08 -6.08
N LYS A 350 -11.42 -21.35 -5.70
CA LYS A 350 -10.87 -21.84 -4.43
C LYS A 350 -9.41 -22.24 -4.62
N THR A 351 -8.49 -21.30 -4.43
CA THR A 351 -7.08 -21.55 -4.08
C THR A 351 -6.50 -20.32 -3.41
N GLY A 352 -5.83 -20.52 -2.27
CA GLY A 352 -4.98 -19.49 -1.68
C GLY A 352 -3.77 -19.27 -2.57
N ASP A 353 -3.83 -18.22 -3.39
CA ASP A 353 -2.69 -17.42 -3.85
C ASP A 353 -3.20 -16.28 -4.74
N GLY A 354 -2.51 -15.14 -4.66
CA GLY A 354 -2.98 -13.83 -5.07
C GLY A 354 -3.63 -13.70 -6.46
N ILE A 355 -4.58 -12.77 -6.54
CA ILE A 355 -5.31 -12.38 -7.75
C ILE A 355 -4.32 -11.87 -8.80
N GLN A 356 -3.97 -12.72 -9.78
CA GLN A 356 -3.28 -12.27 -10.99
C GLN A 356 -4.27 -11.65 -11.98
N ARG A 357 -4.09 -10.34 -12.24
CA ARG A 357 -4.79 -9.63 -13.32
C ARG A 357 -4.01 -9.83 -14.63
N LYS A 358 -4.64 -10.41 -15.64
CA LYS A 358 -4.15 -10.43 -17.03
C LYS A 358 -5.26 -10.05 -18.00
N GLY A 359 -4.91 -9.22 -18.97
CA GLY A 359 -5.66 -9.03 -20.21
C GLY A 359 -6.10 -7.59 -20.43
N GLN A 360 -5.60 -6.97 -21.51
CA GLN A 360 -6.06 -5.71 -22.08
C GLN A 360 -7.05 -6.01 -23.23
N ASN A 361 -8.22 -5.36 -23.22
CA ASN A 361 -9.07 -5.02 -24.37
C ASN A 361 -10.22 -4.11 -23.87
N GLN A 362 -10.13 -2.79 -24.11
CA GLN A 362 -10.82 -1.77 -23.31
C GLN A 362 -12.36 -1.92 -23.14
N LEU A 363 -13.16 -2.18 -24.17
CA LEU A 363 -14.63 -2.07 -24.04
C LEU A 363 -15.34 -3.29 -23.39
N ILE A 364 -14.96 -4.53 -23.76
CA ILE A 364 -15.54 -5.74 -23.15
C ILE A 364 -14.95 -5.94 -21.76
N LEU A 365 -13.65 -5.68 -21.58
CA LEU A 365 -12.98 -5.83 -20.30
C LEU A 365 -13.53 -4.86 -19.25
N ASP A 366 -13.83 -3.60 -19.60
CA ASP A 366 -14.41 -2.65 -18.65
C ASP A 366 -15.77 -3.13 -18.13
N SER A 367 -16.59 -3.72 -19.00
CA SER A 367 -17.88 -4.30 -18.62
C SER A 367 -17.71 -5.56 -17.75
N VAL A 368 -16.72 -6.40 -18.04
CA VAL A 368 -16.34 -7.57 -17.22
C VAL A 368 -15.85 -7.12 -15.84
N VAL A 369 -14.97 -6.12 -15.78
CA VAL A 369 -14.41 -5.56 -14.55
C VAL A 369 -15.53 -4.95 -13.71
N ARG A 370 -16.47 -4.21 -14.33
CA ARG A 370 -17.66 -3.70 -13.65
C ARG A 370 -18.48 -4.84 -13.05
N LEU A 371 -18.77 -5.89 -13.83
CA LEU A 371 -19.49 -7.06 -13.35
C LEU A 371 -18.78 -7.73 -12.15
N CYS A 372 -17.46 -7.92 -12.23
CA CYS A 372 -16.65 -8.48 -11.16
C CYS A 372 -16.68 -7.61 -9.89
N ASN A 373 -16.55 -6.29 -10.02
CA ASN A 373 -16.57 -5.37 -8.89
C ASN A 373 -17.90 -5.40 -8.14
N VAL A 374 -19.01 -5.46 -8.88
CA VAL A 374 -20.36 -5.55 -8.29
C VAL A 374 -20.58 -6.93 -7.65
N TYR A 375 -20.08 -7.99 -8.29
CA TYR A 375 -20.12 -9.33 -7.70
C TYR A 375 -19.34 -9.41 -6.37
N ILE A 376 -18.15 -8.79 -6.31
CA ILE A 376 -17.37 -8.70 -5.06
C ILE A 376 -18.16 -7.95 -3.99
N LYS A 377 -18.80 -6.82 -4.33
CA LYS A 377 -19.64 -6.05 -3.40
C LYS A 377 -20.81 -6.88 -2.84
N LEU A 378 -21.47 -7.67 -3.67
CA LEU A 378 -22.55 -8.58 -3.25
C LEU A 378 -22.05 -9.67 -2.29
N LEU A 379 -20.84 -10.18 -2.52
CA LEU A 379 -20.21 -11.16 -1.65
C LEU A 379 -19.79 -10.54 -0.31
N SER A 380 -19.14 -9.37 -0.33
CA SER A 380 -18.75 -8.65 0.89
C SER A 380 -19.97 -8.21 1.70
N SER A 381 -21.10 -7.91 1.03
CA SER A 381 -22.36 -7.61 1.70
C SER A 381 -23.10 -8.85 2.21
N GLY A 382 -22.56 -10.06 2.04
CA GLY A 382 -23.16 -11.28 2.61
C GLY A 382 -24.33 -11.88 1.84
N CYS A 383 -24.56 -11.50 0.59
CA CYS A 383 -25.71 -12.01 -0.16
C CYS A 383 -25.49 -13.48 -0.55
N VAL A 384 -26.09 -14.40 0.21
CA VAL A 384 -25.82 -15.84 0.10
C VAL A 384 -26.24 -16.45 -1.24
N LEU A 385 -27.19 -15.84 -1.97
CA LEU A 385 -27.56 -16.29 -3.31
C LEU A 385 -26.34 -16.38 -4.23
N PHE A 386 -25.44 -15.39 -4.13
CA PHE A 386 -24.31 -15.23 -5.04
C PHE A 386 -23.04 -15.98 -4.59
N SER A 387 -23.06 -16.63 -3.43
CA SER A 387 -21.89 -17.37 -2.88
C SER A 387 -21.37 -18.50 -3.78
N LYS A 388 -22.22 -19.08 -4.65
CA LYS A 388 -21.83 -20.08 -5.67
C LYS A 388 -22.16 -19.61 -7.08
N PHE A 389 -22.29 -18.31 -7.29
CA PHE A 389 -22.54 -17.72 -8.59
C PHE A 389 -21.37 -17.99 -9.55
N LYS A 390 -21.69 -18.50 -10.74
CA LYS A 390 -20.75 -18.63 -11.84
C LYS A 390 -21.44 -18.18 -13.12
N VAL A 391 -20.78 -17.32 -13.87
CA VAL A 391 -21.23 -16.92 -15.21
C VAL A 391 -20.14 -17.21 -16.24
N LYS A 392 -20.55 -17.78 -17.37
CA LYS A 392 -19.69 -18.01 -18.52
C LYS A 392 -20.23 -17.24 -19.73
N PHE A 393 -19.36 -16.51 -20.42
CA PHE A 393 -19.68 -15.85 -21.68
C PHE A 393 -18.86 -16.47 -22.80
N ARG A 394 -19.51 -16.80 -23.91
CA ARG A 394 -18.87 -17.35 -25.10
C ARG A 394 -18.96 -16.32 -26.23
N CYS A 395 -17.81 -15.95 -26.79
CA CYS A 395 -17.71 -14.87 -27.77
C CYS A 395 -18.03 -15.32 -29.21
N ASP A 396 -18.14 -16.64 -29.42
CA ASP A 396 -18.48 -17.24 -30.70
C ASP A 396 -19.80 -16.70 -31.28
N PRO A 397 -19.76 -15.94 -32.39
CA PRO A 397 -20.94 -15.33 -32.99
C PRO A 397 -21.84 -16.36 -33.70
N GLU A 398 -21.34 -17.56 -33.99
CA GLU A 398 -22.12 -18.65 -34.59
C GLU A 398 -22.89 -19.47 -33.54
N SER A 399 -22.68 -19.16 -32.25
CA SER A 399 -23.30 -19.88 -31.16
C SER A 399 -24.77 -19.51 -30.94
N VAL A 400 -25.61 -20.51 -30.64
CA VAL A 400 -27.04 -20.30 -30.32
C VAL A 400 -27.23 -19.55 -28.98
N ALA A 401 -26.24 -19.61 -28.08
CA ALA A 401 -26.28 -18.95 -26.78
C ALA A 401 -24.89 -18.46 -26.34
N CYS A 402 -24.83 -17.22 -25.86
CA CYS A 402 -23.58 -16.53 -25.51
C CYS A 402 -23.38 -16.30 -24.00
N ALA A 403 -24.43 -16.39 -23.17
CA ALA A 403 -24.33 -16.21 -21.72
C ALA A 403 -24.91 -17.41 -20.97
N PHE A 404 -24.21 -17.86 -19.92
CA PHE A 404 -24.56 -19.03 -19.10
C PHE A 404 -24.41 -18.68 -17.63
N VAL A 405 -25.52 -18.58 -16.90
CA VAL A 405 -25.53 -18.20 -15.47
C VAL A 405 -25.96 -19.39 -14.62
N SER A 406 -25.21 -19.66 -13.55
CA SER A 406 -25.44 -20.77 -12.62
C SER A 406 -25.21 -20.36 -11.17
N PHE A 407 -25.90 -21.01 -10.24
CA PHE A 407 -25.90 -20.68 -8.79
C PHE A 407 -25.54 -21.90 -7.89
N GLY A 408 -24.75 -22.87 -8.39
CA GLY A 408 -24.41 -24.12 -7.68
C GLY A 408 -23.36 -24.99 -8.38
N GLU A 409 -23.12 -26.20 -7.86
CA GLU A 409 -22.19 -27.19 -8.45
C GLU A 409 -22.91 -28.16 -9.40
N GLY A 410 -22.36 -28.38 -10.60
CA GLY A 410 -22.45 -29.69 -11.27
C GLY A 410 -23.42 -29.90 -12.43
N GLU A 411 -24.59 -29.27 -12.53
CA GLU A 411 -25.59 -29.71 -13.53
C GLU A 411 -25.89 -28.69 -14.66
N ILE A 412 -25.57 -29.08 -15.90
CA ILE A 412 -25.93 -28.37 -17.15
C ILE A 412 -27.45 -28.10 -17.23
N LYS A 413 -28.26 -28.90 -16.53
CA LYS A 413 -29.73 -28.83 -16.48
C LYS A 413 -30.27 -27.58 -15.77
N ARG A 414 -29.50 -26.93 -14.89
CA ARG A 414 -29.97 -25.82 -14.04
C ARG A 414 -29.35 -24.44 -14.37
N THR A 415 -28.85 -24.28 -15.60
CA THR A 415 -28.18 -23.04 -16.07
C THR A 415 -29.16 -22.15 -16.85
N ILE A 416 -29.26 -20.88 -16.47
CA ILE A 416 -30.05 -19.89 -17.22
C ILE A 416 -29.22 -19.39 -18.40
N ARG A 417 -29.78 -19.43 -19.62
CA ARG A 417 -29.05 -19.17 -20.87
C ARG A 417 -29.55 -17.90 -21.55
N GLY A 418 -28.63 -17.09 -22.06
CA GLY A 418 -28.92 -15.98 -22.98
C GLY A 418 -28.77 -16.42 -24.43
N LYS A 419 -29.83 -16.28 -25.23
CA LYS A 419 -29.86 -16.71 -26.65
C LYS A 419 -29.41 -15.56 -27.57
N ILE A 420 -28.79 -15.90 -28.70
CA ILE A 420 -28.43 -14.94 -29.75
C ILE A 420 -29.57 -14.92 -30.79
N ASP A 421 -30.32 -13.83 -30.89
CA ASP A 421 -31.46 -13.70 -31.82
C ASP A 421 -31.24 -12.66 -32.93
N GLY A 422 -30.00 -12.51 -33.43
CA GLY A 422 -29.61 -11.69 -34.60
C GLY A 422 -30.31 -10.32 -34.70
N VAL A 423 -29.76 -9.23 -34.17
CA VAL A 423 -28.81 -8.35 -34.89
C VAL A 423 -27.95 -7.53 -33.90
N ASN A 424 -28.13 -7.69 -32.57
CA ASN A 424 -27.42 -6.90 -31.54
C ASN A 424 -27.32 -7.60 -30.15
N GLN A 425 -27.38 -8.93 -30.07
CA GLN A 425 -27.35 -9.68 -28.80
C GLN A 425 -26.10 -10.56 -28.71
N ASP A 426 -24.96 -9.93 -28.53
CA ASP A 426 -23.66 -10.59 -28.30
C ASP A 426 -23.21 -10.43 -26.84
N VAL A 427 -21.97 -10.83 -26.55
CA VAL A 427 -21.36 -10.69 -25.22
C VAL A 427 -21.38 -9.23 -24.72
N SER A 428 -21.28 -8.24 -25.61
CA SER A 428 -21.31 -6.81 -25.27
C SER A 428 -22.71 -6.33 -24.83
N PHE A 429 -23.77 -7.08 -25.17
CA PHE A 429 -25.13 -6.81 -24.70
C PHE A 429 -25.40 -7.43 -23.32
N PHE A 430 -25.00 -8.68 -23.11
CA PHE A 430 -25.34 -9.43 -21.89
C PHE A 430 -24.49 -9.04 -20.69
N ILE A 431 -23.19 -8.80 -20.85
CA ILE A 431 -22.32 -8.45 -19.71
C ILE A 431 -22.81 -7.18 -19.00
N PRO A 432 -23.06 -6.04 -19.69
CA PRO A 432 -23.54 -4.84 -19.01
C PRO A 432 -24.93 -5.00 -18.38
N LYS A 433 -25.81 -5.79 -19.00
CA LYS A 433 -27.16 -6.05 -18.44
C LYS A 433 -27.10 -6.88 -17.17
N ILE A 434 -26.28 -7.93 -17.15
CA ILE A 434 -26.05 -8.74 -15.95
C ILE A 434 -25.37 -7.89 -14.88
N ALA A 435 -24.38 -7.06 -15.23
CA ALA A 435 -23.76 -6.13 -14.28
C ALA A 435 -24.79 -5.19 -13.65
N LYS A 436 -25.68 -4.58 -14.47
CA LYS A 436 -26.77 -3.72 -13.98
C LYS A 436 -27.77 -4.48 -13.11
N PHE A 437 -28.08 -5.74 -13.44
CA PHE A 437 -28.92 -6.59 -12.61
C PHE A 437 -28.26 -6.85 -11.24
N LEU A 438 -26.97 -7.20 -11.20
CA LEU A 438 -26.24 -7.38 -9.93
C LEU A 438 -26.18 -6.09 -9.12
N GLU A 439 -26.05 -4.92 -9.76
CA GLU A 439 -26.08 -3.61 -9.08
C GLU A 439 -27.43 -3.38 -8.43
N HIS A 440 -28.52 -3.68 -9.14
CA HIS A 440 -29.87 -3.59 -8.59
C HIS A 440 -30.09 -4.57 -7.43
N CYS A 441 -29.60 -5.81 -7.54
CA CYS A 441 -29.64 -6.77 -6.43
C CYS A 441 -28.86 -6.26 -5.22
N HIS A 442 -27.69 -5.65 -5.45
CA HIS A 442 -26.86 -5.10 -4.37
C HIS A 442 -27.56 -3.94 -3.66
N GLU A 443 -28.13 -3.00 -4.41
CA GLU A 443 -28.92 -1.89 -3.85
C GLU A 443 -30.10 -2.41 -3.01
N ARG A 444 -30.90 -3.34 -3.55
CA ARG A 444 -32.04 -3.92 -2.82
C ARG A 444 -31.62 -4.78 -1.63
N TRP A 445 -30.47 -5.45 -1.70
CA TRP A 445 -29.92 -6.18 -0.58
C TRP A 445 -29.53 -5.23 0.56
N LEU A 446 -28.86 -4.11 0.24
CA LEU A 446 -28.55 -3.09 1.24
C LEU A 446 -29.81 -2.46 1.83
N GLU A 447 -30.85 -2.22 1.04
CA GLU A 447 -32.17 -1.77 1.55
C GLU A 447 -32.82 -2.81 2.49
N PHE A 448 -32.70 -4.10 2.17
CA PHE A 448 -33.17 -5.17 3.05
C PHE A 448 -32.41 -5.15 4.39
N ILE A 449 -31.07 -5.07 4.36
CA ILE A 449 -30.24 -4.97 5.57
C ILE A 449 -30.55 -3.70 6.36
N ASP A 450 -30.73 -2.57 5.68
CA ASP A 450 -31.13 -1.29 6.30
C ASP A 450 -32.43 -1.45 7.09
N LYS A 451 -33.46 -2.03 6.45
CA LYS A 451 -34.74 -2.32 7.11
C LYS A 451 -34.55 -3.24 8.32
N LYS A 452 -33.74 -4.30 8.22
CA LYS A 452 -33.47 -5.19 9.36
C LYS A 452 -32.74 -4.50 10.50
N ARG A 453 -31.84 -3.54 10.22
CA ARG A 453 -31.19 -2.71 11.24
C ARG A 453 -32.16 -1.72 11.92
N GLU A 454 -33.21 -1.30 11.22
CA GLU A 454 -34.32 -0.51 11.81
C GLU A 454 -35.23 -1.38 12.68
N ASP A 455 -35.56 -2.60 12.22
CA ASP A 455 -36.41 -3.55 12.94
C ASP A 455 -35.69 -4.12 14.19
N PHE A 456 -34.39 -4.38 14.10
CA PHE A 456 -33.56 -4.97 15.14
C PHE A 456 -32.37 -4.08 15.50
N TYR A 457 -32.52 -3.27 16.56
CA TYR A 457 -31.49 -2.33 16.99
C TYR A 457 -30.14 -3.01 17.28
N ILE A 458 -30.15 -4.23 17.81
CA ILE A 458 -28.94 -4.97 18.21
C ILE A 458 -27.97 -5.23 17.05
N LEU A 459 -28.47 -5.27 15.81
CA LEU A 459 -27.63 -5.43 14.62
C LEU A 459 -26.69 -4.25 14.41
N ASN A 460 -27.02 -3.06 14.94
CA ASN A 460 -26.23 -1.84 14.78
C ASN A 460 -24.88 -1.87 15.52
N TYR A 461 -24.57 -2.92 16.29
CA TYR A 461 -23.24 -3.14 16.86
C TYR A 461 -22.23 -3.71 15.86
N PHE A 462 -22.70 -4.38 14.81
CA PHE A 462 -21.87 -5.10 13.86
C PHE A 462 -21.94 -4.49 12.46
N SER A 463 -20.79 -4.41 11.79
CA SER A 463 -20.72 -4.17 10.34
C SER A 463 -21.35 -5.33 9.56
N ILE A 464 -21.65 -5.12 8.28
CA ILE A 464 -22.22 -6.18 7.44
C ILE A 464 -21.28 -7.40 7.38
N GLU A 465 -19.98 -7.17 7.24
CA GLU A 465 -18.98 -8.25 7.20
C GLU A 465 -18.94 -9.04 8.52
N GLN A 466 -19.00 -8.36 9.66
CA GLN A 466 -19.07 -9.02 10.97
C GLN A 466 -20.37 -9.82 11.15
N MET A 467 -21.51 -9.31 10.66
CA MET A 467 -22.77 -10.07 10.67
C MET A 467 -22.64 -11.36 9.86
N VAL A 468 -22.00 -11.30 8.70
CA VAL A 468 -21.75 -12.49 7.85
C VAL A 468 -20.87 -13.52 8.56
N ILE A 469 -19.80 -13.06 9.22
CA ILE A 469 -18.94 -13.94 10.03
C ILE A 469 -19.76 -14.61 11.14
N LEU A 470 -20.56 -13.84 11.87
CA LEU A 470 -21.43 -14.39 12.92
C LEU A 470 -22.44 -15.40 12.35
N GLN A 471 -23.07 -15.10 11.20
CA GLN A 471 -23.96 -16.06 10.54
C GLN A 471 -23.23 -17.36 10.18
N GLN A 472 -22.03 -17.29 9.63
CA GLN A 472 -21.26 -18.48 9.22
C GLN A 472 -20.75 -19.30 10.40
N GLU A 473 -20.35 -18.65 11.50
CA GLU A 473 -19.83 -19.34 12.68
C GLU A 473 -20.93 -19.89 13.58
N LEU A 474 -22.02 -19.13 13.81
CA LEU A 474 -23.11 -19.55 14.68
C LEU A 474 -23.90 -20.74 14.09
N VAL A 475 -24.01 -20.83 12.76
CA VAL A 475 -24.62 -22.02 12.11
C VAL A 475 -23.89 -23.30 12.48
N LYS A 476 -22.56 -23.25 12.65
CA LYS A 476 -21.76 -24.44 12.99
C LYS A 476 -22.17 -25.03 14.33
N MET A 477 -22.63 -24.20 15.27
CA MET A 477 -23.13 -24.67 16.57
C MET A 477 -24.36 -25.58 16.45
N GLY A 478 -25.11 -25.50 15.35
CA GLY A 478 -26.21 -26.42 15.03
C GLY A 478 -25.78 -27.66 14.20
N LEU A 479 -24.49 -27.77 13.87
CA LEU A 479 -23.86 -28.89 13.16
C LEU A 479 -22.82 -29.56 14.09
N ASP A 480 -22.17 -30.65 13.64
CA ASP A 480 -21.07 -31.31 14.40
C ASP A 480 -19.77 -30.46 14.50
N GLY A 481 -19.83 -29.15 14.22
CA GLY A 481 -18.68 -28.25 14.17
C GLY A 481 -18.64 -27.25 15.32
N GLU A 482 -17.46 -26.98 15.88
CA GLU A 482 -17.31 -25.91 16.87
C GLU A 482 -17.08 -24.54 16.18
N PRO A 483 -17.72 -23.45 16.68
CA PRO A 483 -17.47 -22.10 16.18
C PRO A 483 -16.06 -21.63 16.53
N SER A 484 -15.51 -20.73 15.72
CA SER A 484 -14.22 -20.11 16.01
C SER A 484 -14.24 -19.34 17.34
N ASN A 485 -13.18 -19.47 18.16
CA ASN A 485 -13.02 -18.69 19.39
C ASN A 485 -12.95 -17.17 19.14
N GLN A 486 -12.75 -16.74 17.89
CA GLN A 486 -12.67 -15.32 17.51
C GLN A 486 -14.03 -14.62 17.50
N ILE A 487 -15.16 -15.34 17.61
CA ILE A 487 -16.48 -14.70 17.70
C ILE A 487 -16.74 -14.06 19.08
N TYR A 488 -16.13 -14.58 20.15
CA TYR A 488 -16.41 -14.11 21.50
C TYR A 488 -15.90 -12.69 21.77
N PRO A 489 -14.69 -12.28 21.30
CA PRO A 489 -14.30 -10.88 21.31
C PRO A 489 -15.29 -9.96 20.58
N LEU A 490 -15.87 -10.39 19.45
CA LEU A 490 -16.90 -9.60 18.75
C LEU A 490 -18.18 -9.51 19.58
N LEU A 491 -18.64 -10.62 20.16
CA LEU A 491 -19.85 -10.66 20.99
C LEU A 491 -19.70 -9.89 22.32
N SER A 492 -18.47 -9.56 22.73
CA SER A 492 -18.20 -8.79 23.94
C SER A 492 -18.74 -7.36 23.90
N ASP A 493 -19.01 -6.82 22.71
CA ASP A 493 -19.69 -5.52 22.52
C ASP A 493 -21.19 -5.59 22.92
N ILE A 494 -21.78 -6.78 22.93
CA ILE A 494 -23.18 -7.02 23.31
C ILE A 494 -23.29 -7.50 24.75
N LYS A 495 -22.47 -8.49 25.12
CA LYS A 495 -22.41 -9.06 26.45
C LYS A 495 -20.97 -9.13 26.93
N HIS A 496 -20.65 -8.36 27.95
CA HIS A 496 -19.38 -8.38 28.63
C HIS A 496 -19.09 -9.79 29.17
N ASP A 497 -17.86 -10.26 28.97
CA ASP A 497 -17.41 -11.61 29.36
C ASP A 497 -18.23 -12.76 28.74
N CYS A 498 -18.79 -12.58 27.53
CA CYS A 498 -19.57 -13.60 26.82
C CYS A 498 -18.87 -14.97 26.80
N THR A 499 -19.53 -15.98 27.36
CA THR A 499 -19.05 -17.37 27.37
C THR A 499 -19.78 -18.21 26.32
N ARG A 500 -19.32 -19.46 26.13
CA ARG A 500 -20.01 -20.42 25.28
C ARG A 500 -21.39 -20.74 25.85
N GLU A 501 -21.49 -20.86 27.16
CA GLU A 501 -22.71 -21.18 27.88
C GLU A 501 -23.77 -20.09 27.69
N ASP A 502 -23.36 -18.81 27.82
CA ASP A 502 -24.26 -17.67 27.59
C ASP A 502 -24.84 -17.69 26.16
N LEU A 503 -23.99 -18.01 25.17
CA LEU A 503 -24.37 -18.07 23.78
C LEU A 503 -25.31 -19.24 23.50
N VAL A 504 -25.03 -20.42 24.06
CA VAL A 504 -25.91 -21.61 23.94
C VAL A 504 -27.27 -21.34 24.56
N GLU A 505 -27.32 -20.72 25.73
CA GLU A 505 -28.57 -20.39 26.41
C GLU A 505 -29.38 -19.34 25.62
N ALA A 506 -28.71 -18.30 25.09
CA ALA A 506 -29.35 -17.29 24.24
C ALA A 506 -29.91 -17.91 22.94
N MET A 507 -29.20 -18.91 22.41
CA MET A 507 -29.60 -19.70 21.26
C MET A 507 -30.84 -20.57 21.54
N GLU A 508 -30.87 -21.26 22.68
CA GLU A 508 -32.03 -22.05 23.12
C GLU A 508 -33.27 -21.16 23.32
N GLU A 509 -33.13 -20.03 24.02
CA GLU A 509 -34.23 -19.08 24.23
C GLU A 509 -34.76 -18.45 22.93
N ALA A 510 -33.88 -18.20 21.96
CA ALA A 510 -34.28 -17.67 20.66
C ALA A 510 -35.04 -18.72 19.85
N ARG A 511 -34.65 -20.00 19.91
CA ARG A 511 -35.38 -21.10 19.27
C ARG A 511 -36.76 -21.27 19.89
N ASP A 512 -36.84 -21.31 21.22
CA ASP A 512 -38.11 -21.48 21.92
C ASP A 512 -39.10 -20.35 21.61
N GLU A 513 -38.61 -19.12 21.41
CA GLU A 513 -39.45 -17.98 20.98
C GLU A 513 -39.96 -18.14 19.54
N LEU A 514 -39.15 -18.68 18.63
CA LEU A 514 -39.56 -18.96 17.24
C LEU A 514 -40.61 -20.08 17.18
N GLU A 515 -40.42 -21.16 17.93
CA GLU A 515 -41.38 -22.28 18.01
C GLU A 515 -42.74 -21.83 18.58
N GLN A 516 -42.76 -20.90 19.53
CA GLN A 516 -44.00 -20.34 20.09
C GLN A 516 -44.75 -19.45 19.09
N MET A 517 -44.04 -18.75 18.19
CA MET A 517 -44.66 -17.92 17.15
C MET A 517 -45.28 -18.74 16.01
N ASP A 518 -44.76 -19.94 15.72
CA ASP A 518 -45.31 -20.84 14.69
C ASP A 518 -46.61 -21.54 15.15
N ILE A 519 -46.83 -21.72 16.47
CA ILE A 519 -48.03 -22.39 17.01
C ILE A 519 -49.30 -21.51 16.91
N ASP A 520 -49.18 -20.18 16.90
CA ASP A 520 -50.33 -19.26 16.83
C ASP A 520 -50.93 -19.13 15.40
N VAL A 521 -50.30 -19.72 14.37
CA VAL A 521 -50.74 -19.59 12.96
C VAL A 521 -51.55 -20.80 12.48
N ASP A 522 -51.47 -21.95 13.14
CA ASP A 522 -52.07 -23.22 12.69
C ASP A 522 -53.51 -23.49 13.18
N GLU A 523 -54.17 -22.57 13.91
CA GLU A 523 -55.57 -22.79 14.36
C GLU A 523 -56.65 -22.55 13.27
N GLU A 524 -56.30 -22.03 12.09
CA GLU A 524 -57.28 -21.84 11.00
C GLU A 524 -56.75 -22.35 9.65
N VAL A 525 -56.94 -23.65 9.38
CA VAL A 525 -57.53 -24.22 8.14
C VAL A 525 -57.31 -25.75 8.16
N GLN A 526 -58.39 -26.50 8.43
CA GLN A 526 -58.49 -27.91 8.10
C GLN A 526 -58.97 -28.05 6.65
N GLU A 527 -58.12 -28.54 5.75
CA GLU A 527 -58.57 -29.21 4.52
C GLU A 527 -57.81 -30.53 4.35
N GLU A 528 -58.54 -31.64 4.51
CA GLU A 528 -58.11 -33.01 4.24
C GLU A 528 -57.97 -33.25 2.72
N PHE A 529 -56.91 -33.95 2.28
CA PHE A 529 -56.86 -34.69 1.02
C PHE A 529 -55.92 -35.93 1.14
N PRO A 530 -56.10 -36.96 0.30
CA PRO A 530 -56.29 -38.34 0.75
C PRO A 530 -55.06 -39.26 0.58
N MET A 531 -55.13 -40.41 1.27
CA MET A 531 -54.19 -41.52 1.24
C MET A 531 -54.19 -42.27 -0.11
N GLU A 532 -53.00 -42.52 -0.68
CA GLU A 532 -52.77 -43.61 -1.65
C GLU A 532 -51.50 -44.44 -1.31
N GLU A 533 -51.80 -45.64 -0.82
CA GLU A 533 -51.23 -47.00 -0.95
C GLU A 533 -49.71 -47.34 -1.06
N GLU A 534 -49.36 -48.27 -0.17
CA GLU A 534 -48.23 -49.20 -0.16
C GLU A 534 -48.25 -50.17 -1.37
N ASN A 535 -47.31 -50.07 -2.31
CA ASN A 535 -46.94 -51.24 -3.15
C ASN A 535 -45.59 -51.16 -3.92
N SER A 536 -44.54 -50.54 -3.36
CA SER A 536 -43.28 -50.28 -4.12
C SER A 536 -42.06 -51.15 -3.75
N GLU A 537 -42.07 -51.89 -2.64
CA GLU A 537 -40.84 -52.56 -2.15
C GLU A 537 -40.55 -53.92 -2.80
N ALA A 538 -41.57 -54.67 -3.20
CA ALA A 538 -41.38 -55.95 -3.87
C ALA A 538 -40.83 -55.81 -5.32
N ALA A 539 -41.22 -54.74 -6.02
CA ALA A 539 -40.75 -54.45 -7.38
C ALA A 539 -39.26 -54.05 -7.40
N LYS A 540 -38.83 -53.26 -6.41
CA LYS A 540 -37.44 -52.84 -6.22
C LYS A 540 -36.49 -54.02 -5.98
N GLY A 541 -36.90 -54.97 -5.13
CA GLY A 541 -36.12 -56.19 -4.88
C GLY A 541 -35.96 -57.08 -6.11
N LYS A 542 -37.00 -57.15 -6.96
CA LYS A 542 -36.98 -57.96 -8.19
C LYS A 542 -36.07 -57.36 -9.26
N PHE A 543 -36.06 -56.03 -9.41
CA PHE A 543 -35.18 -55.32 -10.34
C PHE A 543 -33.69 -55.54 -10.02
N ILE A 544 -33.31 -55.40 -8.74
CA ILE A 544 -31.91 -55.60 -8.32
C ILE A 544 -31.47 -57.05 -8.58
N LEU A 545 -32.32 -58.04 -8.27
CA LEU A 545 -32.00 -59.45 -8.52
C LEU A 545 -31.76 -59.73 -10.02
N GLN A 546 -32.60 -59.16 -10.89
CA GLN A 546 -32.51 -59.37 -12.34
C GLN A 546 -31.32 -58.63 -12.97
N MET A 547 -30.92 -57.47 -12.44
CA MET A 547 -29.69 -56.78 -12.84
C MET A 547 -28.43 -57.57 -12.46
N VAL A 548 -28.43 -58.21 -11.29
CA VAL A 548 -27.33 -59.07 -10.83
C VAL A 548 -27.27 -60.36 -11.65
N GLU A 549 -28.41 -60.97 -11.99
CA GLU A 549 -28.47 -62.12 -12.90
C GLU A 549 -28.01 -61.78 -14.34
N ALA A 550 -28.16 -60.52 -14.77
CA ALA A 550 -27.66 -60.02 -16.05
C ALA A 550 -26.14 -59.72 -16.05
N GLY A 551 -25.45 -59.89 -14.90
CA GLY A 551 -23.99 -59.79 -14.78
C GLY A 551 -23.45 -58.49 -14.16
N TYR A 552 -24.32 -57.57 -13.72
CA TYR A 552 -23.92 -56.29 -13.12
C TYR A 552 -23.79 -56.36 -11.59
N SER A 553 -22.94 -55.53 -10.99
CA SER A 553 -22.77 -55.51 -9.52
C SER A 553 -24.01 -54.98 -8.80
N GLU A 554 -24.25 -55.46 -7.57
CA GLU A 554 -25.42 -55.01 -6.78
C GLU A 554 -25.37 -53.50 -6.48
N GLY A 555 -24.17 -52.91 -6.37
CA GLY A 555 -23.98 -51.47 -6.21
C GLY A 555 -24.44 -50.67 -7.44
N LEU A 556 -24.06 -51.11 -8.64
CA LEU A 556 -24.48 -50.47 -9.89
C LEU A 556 -26.00 -50.62 -10.12
N ALA A 557 -26.55 -51.80 -9.80
CA ALA A 557 -27.99 -52.06 -9.88
C ALA A 557 -28.83 -51.18 -8.95
N ARG A 558 -28.32 -50.86 -7.75
CA ARG A 558 -28.99 -49.93 -6.81
C ARG A 558 -28.94 -48.48 -7.28
N GLU A 559 -27.86 -48.08 -7.96
CA GLU A 559 -27.74 -46.74 -8.50
C GLU A 559 -28.62 -46.54 -9.76
N ALA A 560 -28.73 -47.58 -10.59
CA ALA A 560 -29.68 -47.61 -11.71
C ALA A 560 -31.13 -47.48 -11.22
N LEU A 561 -31.49 -48.16 -10.13
CA LEU A 561 -32.83 -48.12 -9.53
C LEU A 561 -33.24 -46.72 -9.00
N LYS A 562 -32.29 -45.84 -8.68
CA LYS A 562 -32.59 -44.45 -8.28
C LYS A 562 -32.98 -43.58 -9.47
N ASN A 563 -32.58 -43.96 -10.68
CA ASN A 563 -32.68 -43.16 -11.89
C ASN A 563 -33.67 -43.75 -12.92
N VAL A 564 -34.03 -45.03 -12.78
CA VAL A 564 -34.89 -45.77 -13.71
C VAL A 564 -36.04 -46.47 -12.95
N ASN A 565 -37.21 -46.59 -13.59
CA ASN A 565 -38.39 -47.22 -13.01
C ASN A 565 -38.17 -48.76 -12.79
N PRO A 566 -38.44 -49.32 -11.59
CA PRO A 566 -38.23 -50.74 -11.28
C PRO A 566 -38.91 -51.75 -12.22
N ASP A 567 -39.95 -51.36 -12.95
CA ASP A 567 -40.67 -52.24 -13.87
C ASP A 567 -40.07 -52.29 -15.29
N GLN A 568 -39.08 -51.43 -15.60
CA GLN A 568 -38.44 -51.31 -16.91
C GLN A 568 -36.96 -51.71 -16.87
N ILE A 569 -36.71 -53.01 -16.84
CA ILE A 569 -35.37 -53.60 -16.69
C ILE A 569 -34.46 -53.27 -17.89
N ASP A 570 -35.01 -53.17 -19.10
CA ASP A 570 -34.23 -52.86 -20.31
C ASP A 570 -33.60 -51.46 -20.27
N GLU A 571 -34.30 -50.47 -19.67
CA GLU A 571 -33.75 -49.13 -19.43
C GLU A 571 -32.69 -49.14 -18.32
N GLY A 572 -32.86 -49.98 -17.30
CA GLY A 572 -31.85 -50.22 -16.27
C GLY A 572 -30.56 -50.80 -16.85
N ILE A 573 -30.68 -51.73 -17.79
CA ILE A 573 -29.52 -52.33 -18.50
C ILE A 573 -28.85 -51.26 -19.37
N ALA A 574 -29.62 -50.45 -20.10
CA ALA A 574 -29.07 -49.36 -20.90
C ALA A 574 -28.31 -48.33 -20.04
N TRP A 575 -28.87 -47.97 -18.88
CA TRP A 575 -28.22 -47.07 -17.92
C TRP A 575 -26.91 -47.64 -17.39
N CYS A 576 -26.88 -48.93 -17.03
CA CYS A 576 -25.67 -49.61 -16.59
C CYS A 576 -24.60 -49.69 -17.68
N ILE A 577 -24.98 -49.91 -18.95
CA ILE A 577 -24.05 -49.93 -20.09
C ILE A 577 -23.43 -48.54 -20.33
N GLU A 578 -24.19 -47.46 -20.19
CA GLU A 578 -23.69 -46.10 -20.37
C GLU A 578 -22.71 -45.67 -19.26
N HIS A 579 -22.75 -46.33 -18.09
CA HIS A 579 -21.99 -45.94 -16.90
C HIS A 579 -21.02 -47.05 -16.40
N GLU A 580 -20.75 -48.06 -17.23
CA GLU A 580 -19.92 -49.23 -16.87
C GLU A 580 -18.42 -48.88 -16.72
N GLU A 581 -17.91 -47.88 -17.45
CA GLU A 581 -16.51 -47.44 -17.37
C GLU A 581 -16.20 -46.55 -16.14
N GLU A 582 -17.20 -46.02 -15.44
CA GLU A 582 -17.03 -45.20 -14.22
C GLU A 582 -17.03 -46.03 -12.91
N ALA A 583 -17.27 -47.34 -12.99
CA ALA A 583 -17.40 -48.22 -11.82
C ALA A 583 -16.07 -48.70 -11.21
N MET A 584 -14.91 -48.35 -11.78
CA MET A 584 -13.60 -48.82 -11.31
C MET A 584 -13.00 -48.01 -10.13
N ASP A 585 -13.68 -46.96 -9.66
CA ASP A 585 -13.22 -46.10 -8.55
C ASP A 585 -14.04 -46.26 -7.25
N PHE A 586 -15.01 -47.18 -7.18
CA PHE A 586 -15.93 -47.30 -6.03
C PHE A 586 -15.52 -48.29 -4.93
N GLU A 587 -14.37 -48.96 -5.03
CA GLU A 587 -13.88 -49.90 -4.01
C GLU A 587 -12.58 -49.47 -3.32
N THR A 588 -12.50 -48.24 -2.80
CA THR A 588 -11.53 -47.92 -1.73
C THR A 588 -12.06 -46.88 -0.75
N SER A 589 -13.03 -47.25 0.09
CA SER A 589 -13.11 -46.77 1.48
C SER A 589 -14.20 -47.53 2.24
N ALA A 590 -13.88 -48.75 2.66
CA ALA A 590 -14.62 -49.41 3.74
C ALA A 590 -13.63 -50.08 4.70
N THR A 591 -13.97 -50.02 5.98
CA THR A 591 -13.25 -50.44 7.21
C THR A 591 -12.40 -49.31 7.81
N ASP A 592 -12.49 -48.96 9.08
CA ASP A 592 -13.12 -49.58 10.26
C ASP A 592 -13.33 -48.41 11.26
N GLY A 593 -14.53 -48.16 11.76
CA GLY A 593 -14.93 -48.68 13.05
C GLY A 593 -14.88 -47.63 14.17
N THR A 594 -16.04 -47.39 14.79
CA THR A 594 -16.23 -46.86 16.17
C THR A 594 -16.02 -45.36 16.44
N SER A 595 -17.09 -44.59 16.25
CA SER A 595 -17.84 -43.98 17.36
C SER A 595 -19.15 -43.44 16.80
N VAL A 596 -20.29 -43.93 17.28
CA VAL A 596 -21.56 -43.22 17.11
C VAL A 596 -21.39 -41.89 17.85
N PRO A 597 -21.36 -40.72 17.18
CA PRO A 597 -21.30 -39.45 17.90
C PRO A 597 -22.66 -39.25 18.53
N ASN A 598 -22.63 -38.98 19.83
CA ASN A 598 -23.77 -38.68 20.66
C ASN A 598 -24.51 -37.48 20.04
N GLN A 599 -25.67 -37.68 19.40
CA GLN A 599 -26.56 -36.59 19.03
C GLN A 599 -27.05 -35.93 20.34
N ASP A 600 -26.36 -34.91 20.80
CA ASP A 600 -26.84 -34.06 21.88
C ASP A 600 -28.00 -33.25 21.30
N LYS A 601 -29.24 -33.67 21.60
CA LYS A 601 -30.51 -33.10 21.11
C LYS A 601 -30.66 -31.59 21.37
N ARG A 602 -29.75 -30.98 22.14
CA ARG A 602 -29.66 -29.53 22.35
C ARG A 602 -29.28 -28.76 21.09
N PHE A 603 -28.61 -29.39 20.12
CA PHE A 603 -28.05 -28.71 18.94
C PHE A 603 -28.80 -28.99 17.63
N SER A 604 -29.78 -29.90 17.61
CA SER A 604 -30.65 -30.08 16.43
C SER A 604 -31.73 -28.99 16.40
N GLY A 605 -31.80 -28.20 15.33
CA GLY A 605 -33.00 -27.39 15.04
C GLY A 605 -32.83 -25.87 15.04
N TRP A 606 -32.04 -25.32 14.10
CA TRP A 606 -32.20 -23.93 13.63
C TRP A 606 -33.07 -23.84 12.36
N SER A 607 -33.49 -24.99 11.82
CA SER A 607 -34.28 -25.08 10.61
C SER A 607 -35.54 -25.89 10.89
N THR A 608 -36.69 -25.34 10.53
CA THR A 608 -37.97 -26.08 10.46
C THR A 608 -37.98 -27.12 9.33
N ARG A 609 -36.93 -27.17 8.51
CA ARG A 609 -36.82 -27.98 7.29
C ARG A 609 -35.42 -28.59 7.23
N ASP A 610 -35.30 -29.89 6.98
CA ASP A 610 -34.04 -30.58 6.64
C ASP A 610 -33.49 -30.16 5.26
N GLU A 611 -33.51 -28.86 4.96
CA GLU A 611 -33.12 -28.26 3.70
C GLU A 611 -31.79 -27.53 3.84
N SER A 612 -30.96 -27.58 2.81
CA SER A 612 -29.73 -26.78 2.67
C SER A 612 -29.94 -25.63 1.70
N LEU A 613 -29.05 -24.62 1.69
CA LEU A 613 -29.04 -23.57 0.66
C LEU A 613 -28.97 -24.15 -0.74
N ALA A 614 -28.28 -25.28 -0.93
CA ALA A 614 -28.23 -25.96 -2.21
C ALA A 614 -29.63 -26.44 -2.65
N SER A 615 -30.38 -27.04 -1.71
CA SER A 615 -31.77 -27.45 -1.93
C SER A 615 -32.70 -26.26 -2.20
N VAL A 616 -32.56 -25.16 -1.45
CA VAL A 616 -33.34 -23.93 -1.66
C VAL A 616 -33.07 -23.35 -3.05
N ARG A 617 -31.79 -23.24 -3.46
CA ARG A 617 -31.43 -22.75 -4.79
C ARG A 617 -31.96 -23.65 -5.91
N ALA A 618 -31.93 -24.97 -5.72
CA ALA A 618 -32.48 -25.92 -6.67
C ALA A 618 -33.99 -25.69 -6.86
N LYS A 619 -34.76 -25.56 -5.77
CA LYS A 619 -36.19 -25.25 -5.81
C LYS A 619 -36.49 -23.90 -6.47
N LEU A 620 -35.71 -22.87 -6.15
CA LEU A 620 -35.83 -21.55 -6.77
C LEU A 620 -35.62 -21.61 -8.29
N LEU A 621 -34.67 -22.43 -8.75
CA LEU A 621 -34.38 -22.64 -10.18
C LEU A 621 -35.47 -23.49 -10.88
N GLU A 622 -36.03 -24.49 -10.20
CA GLU A 622 -37.13 -25.31 -10.71
C GLU A 622 -38.42 -24.48 -10.88
N ASN A 623 -38.72 -23.57 -9.96
CA ASN A 623 -39.88 -22.67 -10.02
C ASN A 623 -39.86 -21.69 -11.20
N ILE A 624 -38.68 -21.44 -11.79
CA ILE A 624 -38.52 -20.60 -12.99
C ILE A 624 -38.76 -21.42 -14.27
N GLY A 625 -38.96 -22.74 -14.15
CA GLY A 625 -39.22 -23.65 -15.27
C GLY A 625 -37.96 -23.99 -16.06
N VAL A 626 -36.78 -24.02 -15.43
CA VAL A 626 -35.50 -24.40 -16.06
C VAL A 626 -35.44 -25.92 -16.20
N GLY A 627 -36.33 -26.50 -17.02
CA GLY A 627 -36.29 -27.90 -17.42
C GLY A 627 -35.46 -28.13 -18.71
N PRO A 628 -35.18 -29.38 -19.10
CA PRO A 628 -34.36 -29.71 -20.28
C PRO A 628 -34.91 -29.17 -21.61
N THR A 629 -36.17 -28.74 -21.62
CA THR A 629 -36.95 -28.37 -22.80
C THR A 629 -37.57 -26.97 -22.68
N GLN A 630 -36.83 -25.97 -22.17
CA GLN A 630 -37.18 -24.58 -22.52
C GLN A 630 -36.99 -24.35 -24.03
N GLY A 631 -38.08 -24.66 -24.74
CA GLY A 631 -38.53 -24.23 -26.07
C GLY A 631 -37.47 -23.77 -27.06
N LEU A 632 -37.32 -24.55 -28.12
CA LEU A 632 -36.83 -24.09 -29.43
C LEU A 632 -37.76 -23.03 -30.09
N ASP A 633 -38.88 -22.63 -29.47
CA ASP A 633 -39.98 -21.91 -30.14
C ASP A 633 -40.23 -20.45 -29.72
N SER A 634 -39.51 -19.88 -28.74
CA SER A 634 -39.66 -18.46 -28.37
C SER A 634 -38.51 -17.59 -28.89
N SER A 635 -38.80 -16.67 -29.82
CA SER A 635 -37.87 -15.69 -30.42
C SER A 635 -37.56 -14.50 -29.50
N VAL A 636 -37.55 -14.67 -28.18
CA VAL A 636 -37.31 -13.58 -27.22
C VAL A 636 -36.37 -14.09 -26.16
N ASP A 637 -35.28 -13.35 -25.91
CA ASP A 637 -34.36 -13.61 -24.80
C ASP A 637 -35.01 -13.23 -23.46
N VAL A 638 -35.04 -14.18 -22.52
CA VAL A 638 -35.68 -14.05 -21.20
C VAL A 638 -34.64 -14.14 -20.07
N LEU A 639 -33.33 -14.01 -20.37
CA LEU A 639 -32.28 -14.24 -19.38
C LEU A 639 -32.43 -13.31 -18.18
N ILE A 640 -32.55 -12.01 -18.43
CA ILE A 640 -32.65 -11.00 -17.35
C ILE A 640 -33.98 -11.13 -16.60
N GLU A 641 -35.09 -11.39 -17.29
CA GLU A 641 -36.40 -11.59 -16.64
C GLU A 641 -36.40 -12.81 -15.71
N ASN A 642 -35.73 -13.90 -16.12
CA ASN A 642 -35.58 -15.08 -15.28
C ASN A 642 -34.68 -14.82 -14.07
N LEU A 643 -33.63 -14.01 -14.23
CA LEU A 643 -32.78 -13.57 -13.11
C LEU A 643 -33.53 -12.66 -12.13
N GLU A 644 -34.36 -11.74 -12.63
CA GLU A 644 -35.22 -10.89 -11.80
C GLU A 644 -36.25 -11.71 -11.01
N LYS A 645 -36.92 -12.69 -11.65
CA LYS A 645 -37.82 -13.62 -10.95
C LYS A 645 -37.09 -14.44 -9.89
N LEU A 646 -35.88 -14.92 -10.18
CA LEU A 646 -35.05 -15.64 -9.22
C LEU A 646 -34.73 -14.78 -8.00
N TRP A 647 -34.39 -13.51 -8.22
CA TRP A 647 -34.12 -12.54 -7.17
C TRP A 647 -35.34 -12.30 -6.27
N GLU A 648 -36.52 -12.03 -6.84
CA GLU A 648 -37.73 -11.82 -6.02
C GLU A 648 -38.09 -13.05 -5.19
N ASN A 649 -38.02 -14.25 -5.78
CA ASN A 649 -38.29 -15.49 -5.07
C ASN A 649 -37.25 -15.73 -3.95
N PHE A 650 -35.98 -15.40 -4.19
CA PHE A 650 -34.92 -15.51 -3.19
C PHE A 650 -35.18 -14.57 -2.01
N VAL A 651 -35.47 -13.29 -2.25
CA VAL A 651 -35.77 -12.31 -1.20
C VAL A 651 -36.96 -12.74 -0.33
N GLY A 652 -37.95 -13.40 -0.92
CA GLY A 652 -39.06 -14.00 -0.16
C GLY A 652 -38.65 -15.19 0.72
N SER A 653 -37.65 -15.97 0.31
CA SER A 653 -37.19 -17.17 1.02
C SER A 653 -36.13 -16.92 2.10
N ILE A 654 -35.35 -15.84 2.00
CA ILE A 654 -34.13 -15.65 2.80
C ILE A 654 -34.35 -15.24 4.27
N SER A 655 -35.61 -14.96 4.63
CA SER A 655 -36.00 -14.56 5.99
C SER A 655 -35.97 -15.73 6.99
N SER A 656 -35.91 -16.98 6.51
CA SER A 656 -35.82 -18.17 7.35
C SER A 656 -34.43 -18.84 7.28
N SER A 657 -34.02 -19.46 8.38
CA SER A 657 -32.78 -20.25 8.45
C SER A 657 -32.94 -21.63 7.82
N VAL A 658 -31.81 -22.15 7.32
CA VAL A 658 -31.65 -23.52 6.82
C VAL A 658 -30.40 -24.17 7.43
N THR A 659 -30.21 -25.46 7.21
CA THR A 659 -29.16 -26.27 7.88
C THR A 659 -27.75 -25.68 7.79
N ASP A 660 -27.41 -24.98 6.70
CA ASP A 660 -26.12 -24.36 6.43
C ASP A 660 -26.18 -22.81 6.32
N TYR A 661 -27.28 -22.16 6.77
CA TYR A 661 -27.42 -20.68 6.81
C TYR A 661 -28.33 -20.17 7.91
N LEU A 662 -27.86 -19.12 8.62
CA LEU A 662 -28.60 -18.38 9.62
C LEU A 662 -29.14 -17.07 9.03
N SER A 663 -30.46 -16.86 9.06
CA SER A 663 -31.07 -15.60 8.59
C SER A 663 -30.67 -14.40 9.45
N VAL A 664 -30.78 -13.19 8.90
CA VAL A 664 -30.43 -11.94 9.61
C VAL A 664 -31.35 -11.74 10.82
N GLU A 665 -32.61 -12.15 10.68
CA GLU A 665 -33.64 -12.12 11.72
C GLU A 665 -33.30 -13.07 12.86
N HIS A 666 -32.94 -14.32 12.55
CA HIS A 666 -32.56 -15.28 13.58
C HIS A 666 -31.26 -14.88 14.28
N LEU A 667 -30.28 -14.35 13.54
CA LEU A 667 -29.09 -13.72 14.14
C LEU A 667 -29.49 -12.62 15.12
N ALA A 668 -30.38 -11.71 14.70
CA ALA A 668 -30.84 -10.62 15.55
C ALA A 668 -31.53 -11.10 16.83
N LEU A 669 -32.34 -12.16 16.74
CA LEU A 669 -33.00 -12.75 17.90
C LEU A 669 -31.99 -13.35 18.88
N ILE A 670 -31.00 -14.11 18.40
CA ILE A 670 -29.92 -14.66 19.23
C ILE A 670 -29.17 -13.52 19.94
N LEU A 671 -28.76 -12.49 19.18
CA LEU A 671 -28.03 -11.35 19.73
C LEU A 671 -28.85 -10.58 20.75
N ARG A 672 -30.17 -10.45 20.55
CA ARG A 672 -31.07 -9.84 21.52
C ARG A 672 -31.15 -10.65 22.81
N LYS A 673 -31.32 -11.97 22.73
CA LYS A 673 -31.31 -12.85 23.92
C LYS A 673 -29.98 -12.81 24.65
N LEU A 674 -28.88 -12.68 23.91
CA LEU A 674 -27.57 -12.50 24.49
C LEU A 674 -27.45 -11.14 25.22
N ALA A 675 -28.01 -10.08 24.64
CA ALA A 675 -28.07 -8.76 25.27
C ALA A 675 -28.93 -8.75 26.53
N ASP A 676 -30.03 -9.52 26.58
CA ASP A 676 -30.88 -9.66 27.78
C ASP A 676 -30.10 -10.28 28.97
N LYS A 677 -29.03 -11.01 28.69
CA LYS A 677 -28.10 -11.59 29.68
C LYS A 677 -26.98 -10.64 30.09
N GLU A 678 -26.95 -9.42 29.56
CA GLU A 678 -26.03 -8.38 30.02
C GLU A 678 -26.44 -7.90 31.42
N THR A 679 -25.46 -7.85 32.31
CA THR A 679 -25.63 -7.42 33.70
C THR A 679 -25.03 -6.04 33.96
N MET A 680 -24.16 -5.58 33.05
CA MET A 680 -23.47 -4.30 33.14
C MET A 680 -24.25 -3.22 32.38
N SER A 681 -24.81 -2.25 33.12
CA SER A 681 -25.41 -1.05 32.54
C SER A 681 -24.47 0.15 32.70
N VAL A 682 -24.43 1.01 31.68
CA VAL A 682 -23.57 2.20 31.63
C VAL A 682 -24.42 3.44 31.44
N GLU A 683 -24.67 4.19 32.50
CA GLU A 683 -25.37 5.47 32.40
C GLU A 683 -24.37 6.62 32.46
N ARG A 684 -24.35 7.47 31.43
CA ARG A 684 -23.43 8.62 31.35
C ARG A 684 -24.20 9.92 31.23
N SER A 685 -23.91 10.88 32.09
CA SER A 685 -24.42 12.25 31.98
C SER A 685 -23.38 13.16 31.35
N PHE A 686 -23.81 14.20 30.62
CA PHE A 686 -22.89 15.24 30.16
C PHE A 686 -22.36 16.02 31.37
N SER A 687 -21.14 15.68 31.81
CA SER A 687 -20.42 16.37 32.89
C SER A 687 -19.90 17.74 32.46
N VAL A 688 -19.70 17.95 31.16
CA VAL A 688 -19.16 19.20 30.61
C VAL A 688 -20.29 20.19 30.29
N CYS A 689 -20.19 21.39 30.87
CA CYS A 689 -21.14 22.47 30.64
C CYS A 689 -21.16 22.91 29.17
N GLY A 690 -22.28 22.72 28.46
CA GLY A 690 -22.50 23.22 27.10
C GLY A 690 -23.03 22.20 26.10
N CYS A 691 -22.89 20.90 26.37
CA CYS A 691 -23.53 19.85 25.56
C CYS A 691 -25.04 19.79 25.84
N LYS A 692 -25.81 19.42 24.82
CA LYS A 692 -27.28 19.27 24.91
C LYS A 692 -27.68 17.90 24.39
N GLU A 693 -28.67 17.31 25.05
CA GLU A 693 -29.32 16.07 24.62
C GLU A 693 -30.31 16.35 23.47
N GLY A 694 -30.59 15.33 22.65
CA GLY A 694 -31.52 15.40 21.51
C GLY A 694 -31.00 16.17 20.28
N VAL A 695 -29.74 16.62 20.31
CA VAL A 695 -29.08 17.32 19.19
C VAL A 695 -27.61 16.91 19.10
N ALA A 696 -27.03 17.02 17.91
CA ALA A 696 -25.59 16.85 17.74
C ALA A 696 -24.82 17.95 18.49
N ASN A 697 -23.61 17.62 18.95
CA ASN A 697 -22.71 18.55 19.64
C ASN A 697 -21.35 18.57 18.91
N LEU A 698 -21.11 19.59 18.08
CA LEU A 698 -19.83 19.74 17.39
C LEU A 698 -18.82 20.49 18.27
N ILE A 699 -17.65 19.89 18.50
CA ILE A 699 -16.54 20.43 19.27
C ILE A 699 -15.31 20.53 18.37
N VAL A 700 -14.71 21.72 18.30
CA VAL A 700 -13.49 21.95 17.51
C VAL A 700 -12.33 22.36 18.42
N CYS A 701 -11.31 21.52 18.47
CA CYS A 701 -10.14 21.65 19.35
C CYS A 701 -8.83 21.48 18.56
N SER A 702 -7.69 21.84 19.13
CA SER A 702 -6.39 21.57 18.49
C SER A 702 -6.08 20.09 18.48
N GLN A 703 -5.34 19.61 17.47
CA GLN A 703 -5.01 18.18 17.33
C GLN A 703 -4.33 17.61 18.58
N SER A 704 -3.50 18.40 19.25
CA SER A 704 -2.81 18.01 20.49
C SER A 704 -3.72 17.78 21.69
N GLU A 705 -4.93 18.35 21.69
CA GLU A 705 -5.89 18.28 22.81
C GLU A 705 -7.07 17.34 22.52
N MET A 706 -7.08 16.67 21.36
CA MET A 706 -8.24 15.89 20.92
C MET A 706 -8.58 14.75 21.88
N TYR A 707 -7.60 13.90 22.20
CA TYR A 707 -7.83 12.79 23.13
C TYR A 707 -8.11 13.27 24.57
N ASN A 708 -7.50 14.37 25.00
CA ASN A 708 -7.81 14.98 26.30
C ASN A 708 -9.26 15.48 26.35
N THR A 709 -9.73 16.09 25.26
CA THR A 709 -11.10 16.56 25.09
C THR A 709 -12.07 15.40 25.16
N VAL A 710 -11.82 14.33 24.39
CA VAL A 710 -12.67 13.12 24.37
C VAL A 710 -12.70 12.47 25.75
N LEU A 711 -11.55 12.19 26.37
CA LEU A 711 -11.49 11.56 27.69
C LEU A 711 -12.15 12.42 28.78
N SER A 712 -12.11 13.75 28.65
CA SER A 712 -12.81 14.64 29.57
C SER A 712 -14.33 14.55 29.49
N LEU A 713 -14.89 14.13 28.33
CA LEU A 713 -16.33 13.89 28.20
C LEU A 713 -16.78 12.67 29.01
N TYR A 714 -15.89 11.70 29.20
CA TYR A 714 -16.15 10.45 29.91
C TYR A 714 -15.65 10.46 31.36
N SER A 715 -14.88 11.47 31.78
CA SER A 715 -14.31 11.57 33.12
C SER A 715 -15.27 12.15 34.17
N THR A 716 -16.47 11.56 34.29
CA THR A 716 -17.42 11.87 35.38
C THR A 716 -16.91 11.30 36.72
N GLU A 717 -17.34 11.88 37.85
CA GLU A 717 -16.95 11.44 39.20
C GLU A 717 -17.53 10.06 39.59
N ASP A 718 -18.49 9.55 38.82
CA ASP A 718 -19.08 8.22 39.01
C ASP A 718 -18.12 7.12 38.54
N ASP A 719 -18.21 5.93 39.14
CA ASP A 719 -17.33 4.77 38.96
C ASP A 719 -17.45 4.10 37.56
N SER A 720 -17.60 4.91 36.50
CA SER A 720 -17.91 4.49 35.13
C SER A 720 -16.70 3.91 34.39
N LEU A 721 -16.96 2.86 33.62
CA LEU A 721 -15.99 2.18 32.76
C LEU A 721 -15.39 3.14 31.72
N LEU A 722 -14.19 2.83 31.23
CA LEU A 722 -13.63 3.49 30.06
C LEU A 722 -14.55 3.27 28.84
N PRO A 723 -14.71 4.27 27.96
CA PRO A 723 -15.51 4.10 26.76
C PRO A 723 -14.92 3.00 25.87
N GLN A 724 -15.81 2.22 25.25
CA GLN A 724 -15.45 1.14 24.32
C GLN A 724 -15.70 1.58 22.85
N SER A 725 -15.43 0.67 21.91
CA SER A 725 -15.58 0.86 20.46
C SER A 725 -17.01 1.15 20.00
N ASP A 726 -18.01 0.76 20.78
CA ASP A 726 -19.41 1.06 20.52
C ASP A 726 -19.75 2.54 20.79
N GLU A 727 -19.11 3.16 21.79
CA GLU A 727 -19.28 4.56 22.21
C GLU A 727 -18.41 5.54 21.42
N VAL A 728 -17.16 5.17 21.12
CA VAL A 728 -16.17 6.07 20.50
C VAL A 728 -15.71 5.50 19.16
N LEU A 729 -15.99 6.22 18.08
CA LEU A 729 -15.47 5.92 16.76
C LEU A 729 -14.34 6.89 16.41
N LEU A 730 -13.12 6.37 16.28
CA LEU A 730 -11.95 7.11 15.82
C LEU A 730 -11.88 7.05 14.30
N CYS A 731 -12.18 8.16 13.62
CA CYS A 731 -12.11 8.21 12.17
C CYS A 731 -10.66 8.22 11.66
N THR A 732 -10.46 7.47 10.59
CA THR A 732 -9.27 7.39 9.75
C THR A 732 -9.67 7.64 8.28
N PRO A 733 -8.72 7.88 7.37
CA PRO A 733 -9.01 7.96 5.94
C PRO A 733 -9.72 6.73 5.37
N ASP A 734 -9.51 5.55 5.98
CA ASP A 734 -10.08 4.27 5.55
C ASP A 734 -11.44 3.96 6.21
N THR A 735 -11.97 4.86 7.04
CA THR A 735 -13.28 4.67 7.68
C THR A 735 -14.39 4.60 6.64
N THR A 736 -15.10 3.46 6.60
CA THR A 736 -16.14 3.19 5.61
C THR A 736 -17.48 3.86 5.98
N LEU A 737 -18.35 4.00 4.97
CA LEU A 737 -19.70 4.52 5.17
C LEU A 737 -20.56 3.62 6.08
N ASP A 738 -20.42 2.29 5.97
CA ASP A 738 -21.15 1.32 6.81
C ASP A 738 -20.82 1.54 8.30
N LEU A 739 -19.53 1.65 8.65
CA LEU A 739 -19.09 1.92 10.02
C LEU A 739 -19.62 3.25 10.57
N LEU A 740 -19.64 4.28 9.74
CA LEU A 740 -20.17 5.59 10.12
C LEU A 740 -21.69 5.55 10.32
N GLU A 741 -22.42 4.84 9.45
CA GLU A 741 -23.86 4.71 9.52
C GLU A 741 -24.32 3.90 10.73
N ILE A 742 -23.70 2.75 11.01
CA ILE A 742 -24.02 1.96 12.22
C ILE A 742 -23.75 2.79 13.48
N PHE A 743 -22.68 3.59 13.49
CA PHE A 743 -22.40 4.50 14.60
C PHE A 743 -23.50 5.55 14.79
N TRP A 744 -24.02 6.14 13.71
CA TRP A 744 -25.18 7.02 13.77
C TRP A 744 -26.40 6.33 14.35
N ARG A 745 -26.73 5.12 13.87
CA ARG A 745 -27.87 4.36 14.37
C ARG A 745 -27.74 4.05 15.85
N ARG A 746 -26.57 3.57 16.29
CA ARG A 746 -26.28 3.33 17.70
C ARG A 746 -26.47 4.59 18.53
N SER A 747 -25.90 5.70 18.06
CA SER A 747 -25.90 6.96 18.80
C SER A 747 -27.27 7.62 18.93
N LEU A 748 -28.15 7.43 17.94
CA LEU A 748 -29.42 8.15 17.84
C LEU A 748 -30.63 7.34 18.32
N PHE A 749 -30.57 6.01 18.24
CA PHE A 749 -31.69 5.13 18.56
C PHE A 749 -31.41 4.17 19.72
N GLY A 750 -30.23 4.27 20.34
CA GLY A 750 -29.90 3.48 21.52
C GLY A 750 -30.58 3.96 22.79
N ASP A 751 -30.96 3.01 23.63
CA ASP A 751 -31.54 3.19 24.96
C ASP A 751 -30.51 3.03 26.09
N SER A 752 -29.24 2.79 25.74
CA SER A 752 -28.17 2.46 26.69
C SER A 752 -27.73 3.59 27.62
N GLY A 753 -28.21 4.83 27.44
CA GLY A 753 -27.81 5.97 28.27
C GLY A 753 -26.35 6.45 28.09
N LYS A 754 -25.62 5.86 27.13
CA LYS A 754 -24.22 6.13 26.78
C LYS A 754 -24.03 7.49 26.09
N ILE A 755 -22.79 7.98 26.05
CA ILE A 755 -22.39 9.13 25.24
C ILE A 755 -21.64 8.61 24.03
N TYR A 756 -22.04 9.03 22.84
CA TYR A 756 -21.41 8.61 21.59
C TYR A 756 -20.54 9.72 21.04
N CYS A 757 -19.26 9.43 20.77
CA CYS A 757 -18.29 10.40 20.30
C CYS A 757 -17.64 9.97 18.98
N LEU A 758 -17.91 10.71 17.91
CA LEU A 758 -17.15 10.62 16.66
C LEU A 758 -15.91 11.51 16.77
N VAL A 759 -14.72 10.95 16.55
CA VAL A 759 -13.44 11.66 16.72
C VAL A 759 -12.70 11.71 15.38
N ASN A 760 -11.94 12.77 15.11
CA ASN A 760 -11.24 12.98 13.83
C ASN A 760 -12.20 13.01 12.62
N ALA A 761 -13.42 13.55 12.76
CA ALA A 761 -14.35 13.58 11.62
C ALA A 761 -13.85 14.45 10.45
N ASP A 762 -12.75 15.18 10.63
CA ASP A 762 -11.99 15.86 9.57
C ASP A 762 -11.11 14.95 8.71
N LEU A 763 -10.83 13.71 9.14
CA LEU A 763 -10.05 12.74 8.37
C LEU A 763 -10.89 11.85 7.44
N LEU A 764 -12.22 11.92 7.54
CA LEU A 764 -13.13 11.17 6.67
C LEU A 764 -12.96 11.61 5.21
N ASP A 765 -12.98 10.65 4.29
CA ASP A 765 -13.01 10.95 2.85
C ASP A 765 -14.23 11.80 2.47
N TYR A 766 -14.12 12.56 1.38
CA TYR A 766 -15.18 13.46 0.94
C TYR A 766 -16.48 12.72 0.63
N GLU A 767 -16.44 11.57 -0.07
CA GLU A 767 -17.65 10.83 -0.41
C GLU A 767 -18.34 10.23 0.81
N VAL A 768 -17.54 9.71 1.75
CA VAL A 768 -18.02 9.18 3.04
C VAL A 768 -18.63 10.29 3.87
N SER A 769 -17.99 11.47 3.91
CA SER A 769 -18.50 12.64 4.64
C SER A 769 -19.83 13.15 4.07
N ASP A 770 -19.95 13.27 2.74
CA ASP A 770 -21.17 13.77 2.08
C ASP A 770 -22.35 12.81 2.26
N LYS A 771 -22.14 11.51 2.11
CA LYS A 771 -23.19 10.49 2.34
C LYS A 771 -23.52 10.37 3.83
N GLY A 772 -22.49 10.36 4.68
CA GLY A 772 -22.62 10.28 6.14
C GLY A 772 -23.38 11.46 6.75
N GLU A 773 -23.16 12.68 6.24
CA GLU A 773 -23.92 13.88 6.62
C GLU A 773 -25.41 13.69 6.32
N LYS A 774 -25.76 13.25 5.11
CA LYS A 774 -27.15 13.07 4.67
C LYS A 774 -27.87 12.00 5.51
N LEU A 775 -27.19 10.90 5.81
CA LEU A 775 -27.70 9.84 6.69
C LEU A 775 -27.91 10.37 8.11
N LEU A 776 -26.94 11.09 8.66
CA LEU A 776 -27.05 11.72 9.99
C LEU A 776 -28.26 12.66 10.04
N GLU A 777 -28.45 13.51 9.03
CA GLU A 777 -29.62 14.41 8.98
C GLU A 777 -30.94 13.65 8.90
N LYS A 778 -31.02 12.59 8.09
CA LYS A 778 -32.20 11.69 8.01
C LYS A 778 -32.51 11.10 9.39
N HIS A 779 -31.52 10.51 10.05
CA HIS A 779 -31.72 9.85 11.33
C HIS A 779 -32.00 10.83 12.47
N MET A 780 -31.36 12.01 12.50
CA MET A 780 -31.66 13.06 13.49
C MET A 780 -33.12 13.53 13.38
N LYS A 781 -33.65 13.72 12.16
CA LYS A 781 -35.06 14.07 11.96
C LYS A 781 -35.99 12.96 12.47
N ASN A 782 -35.65 11.70 12.19
CA ASN A 782 -36.43 10.56 12.67
C ASN A 782 -36.40 10.45 14.21
N ALA A 783 -35.25 10.66 14.84
CA ALA A 783 -35.10 10.66 16.29
C ALA A 783 -35.89 11.80 16.94
N GLN A 784 -35.85 13.01 16.36
CA GLN A 784 -36.64 14.15 16.82
C GLN A 784 -38.15 13.91 16.70
N ASN A 785 -38.60 13.27 15.62
CA ASN A 785 -40.02 12.91 15.44
C ASN A 785 -40.50 11.89 16.48
N ARG A 786 -39.58 11.05 17.00
CA ARG A 786 -39.85 10.06 18.06
C ARG A 786 -39.54 10.60 19.47
N ASP A 787 -39.19 11.89 19.60
CA ASP A 787 -38.79 12.57 20.85
C ASP A 787 -37.63 11.87 21.61
N ILE A 788 -36.68 11.31 20.86
CA ILE A 788 -35.54 10.57 21.44
C ILE A 788 -34.44 11.54 21.88
N GLN A 789 -34.07 11.47 23.16
CA GLN A 789 -33.01 12.28 23.77
C GLN A 789 -31.63 11.62 23.63
N PHE A 790 -31.05 11.69 22.43
CA PHE A 790 -29.73 11.11 22.17
C PHE A 790 -28.56 11.99 22.63
N LYS A 791 -27.40 11.37 22.87
CA LYS A 791 -26.17 12.03 23.37
C LYS A 791 -25.02 11.87 22.37
N LEU A 792 -25.06 12.66 21.29
CA LEU A 792 -24.06 12.61 20.22
C LEU A 792 -23.08 13.79 20.28
N VAL A 793 -21.78 13.48 20.24
CA VAL A 793 -20.67 14.43 20.17
C VAL A 793 -19.82 14.14 18.94
N VAL A 794 -19.43 15.20 18.23
CA VAL A 794 -18.51 15.12 17.09
C VAL A 794 -17.32 16.03 17.37
N VAL A 795 -16.12 15.48 17.39
CA VAL A 795 -14.87 16.17 17.72
C VAL A 795 -13.97 16.23 16.50
N CYS A 796 -13.56 17.44 16.14
CA CYS A 796 -12.69 17.68 14.97
C CYS A 796 -11.49 18.56 15.31
N SER A 797 -10.45 18.40 14.50
CA SER A 797 -9.28 19.27 14.49
C SER A 797 -9.61 20.67 13.99
N ARG A 798 -9.14 21.69 14.71
CA ARG A 798 -9.16 23.09 14.27
C ARG A 798 -8.23 23.31 13.08
N GLU A 799 -7.13 22.57 13.01
CA GLU A 799 -6.14 22.64 11.94
C GLU A 799 -6.72 22.19 10.59
N ASN A 800 -7.69 21.27 10.58
CA ASN A 800 -8.31 20.72 9.37
C ASN A 800 -9.76 21.18 9.13
N GLU A 801 -10.27 22.10 9.95
CA GLU A 801 -11.65 22.57 9.92
C GLU A 801 -12.13 23.03 8.52
N TYR A 802 -11.28 23.74 7.77
CA TYR A 802 -11.63 24.27 6.44
C TYR A 802 -11.75 23.20 5.35
N LYS A 803 -11.23 21.98 5.59
CA LYS A 803 -11.30 20.86 4.64
C LYS A 803 -12.44 19.89 4.95
N SER A 804 -12.92 19.86 6.19
CA SER A 804 -13.92 18.89 6.62
C SER A 804 -15.32 19.28 6.18
N ARG A 805 -15.90 18.47 5.29
CA ARG A 805 -17.31 18.58 4.89
C ARG A 805 -18.25 18.37 6.09
N MET A 806 -17.92 17.41 6.95
CA MET A 806 -18.70 17.10 8.16
C MET A 806 -18.75 18.30 9.12
N VAL A 807 -17.64 19.02 9.31
CA VAL A 807 -17.59 20.22 10.17
C VAL A 807 -18.45 21.34 9.58
N ALA A 808 -18.37 21.57 8.26
CA ALA A 808 -19.19 22.58 7.59
C ALA A 808 -20.70 22.28 7.73
N ALA A 809 -21.08 21.00 7.64
CA ALA A 809 -22.45 20.55 7.79
C ALA A 809 -23.01 20.71 9.21
N LEU A 810 -22.17 20.40 10.21
CA LEU A 810 -22.52 20.43 11.61
C LEU A 810 -22.26 21.78 12.29
N ASP A 811 -21.88 22.80 11.54
CA ASP A 811 -21.53 24.12 12.09
C ASP A 811 -22.68 24.75 12.88
N LYS A 812 -23.93 24.51 12.46
CA LYS A 812 -25.15 24.93 13.19
C LYS A 812 -25.30 24.28 14.58
N TYR A 813 -24.58 23.19 14.82
CA TYR A 813 -24.55 22.43 16.08
C TYR A 813 -23.25 22.67 16.88
N ARG A 814 -22.42 23.63 16.46
CA ARG A 814 -21.17 23.98 17.12
C ARG A 814 -21.40 24.42 18.56
N ARG A 815 -20.57 23.89 19.46
CA ARG A 815 -20.51 24.29 20.87
C ARG A 815 -19.44 25.35 21.10
N PRO A 816 -19.65 26.29 22.03
CA PRO A 816 -18.65 27.28 22.40
C PRO A 816 -17.40 26.59 22.98
N GLN A 817 -16.31 27.34 23.13
CA GLN A 817 -15.11 26.80 23.74
C GLN A 817 -15.39 26.38 25.19
N MET A 818 -15.26 25.08 25.46
CA MET A 818 -15.54 24.47 26.76
C MET A 818 -14.25 24.28 27.56
N SER A 819 -14.36 24.32 28.89
CA SER A 819 -13.26 23.99 29.80
C SER A 819 -13.24 22.48 30.06
N PHE A 820 -12.27 21.80 29.46
CA PHE A 820 -12.05 20.37 29.71
C PHE A 820 -11.06 20.17 30.86
N GLY A 821 -11.05 18.98 31.43
CA GLY A 821 -10.06 18.59 32.43
C GLY A 821 -8.67 18.67 31.82
N GLY A 822 -7.75 19.42 32.44
CA GLY A 822 -6.38 19.48 31.97
C GLY A 822 -5.68 18.11 32.04
N GLU A 823 -4.49 17.98 31.44
CA GLU A 823 -3.71 16.73 31.37
C GLU A 823 -3.58 15.99 32.71
N LYS A 824 -3.52 16.72 33.83
CA LYS A 824 -3.45 16.15 35.18
C LYS A 824 -4.72 15.38 35.55
N HIS A 825 -5.90 15.89 35.21
CA HIS A 825 -7.20 15.26 35.46
C HIS A 825 -7.32 13.94 34.69
N VAL A 826 -7.03 13.98 33.39
CA VAL A 826 -7.05 12.80 32.52
C VAL A 826 -6.07 11.72 33.01
N LYS A 827 -4.86 12.13 33.44
CA LYS A 827 -3.88 11.20 34.03
C LYS A 827 -4.40 10.53 35.29
N THR A 828 -5.02 11.28 36.20
CA THR A 828 -5.62 10.72 37.42
C THR A 828 -6.72 9.73 37.05
N TYR A 829 -7.66 10.15 36.20
CA TYR A 829 -8.77 9.32 35.72
C TYR A 829 -8.29 7.99 35.12
N LEU A 830 -7.35 8.01 34.17
CA LEU A 830 -6.81 6.79 33.57
C LEU A 830 -6.06 5.93 34.59
N SER A 831 -5.28 6.55 35.49
CA SER A 831 -4.50 5.81 36.50
C SER A 831 -5.38 5.05 37.48
N GLU A 832 -6.54 5.60 37.84
CA GLU A 832 -7.50 4.95 38.73
C GLU A 832 -8.19 3.76 38.03
N ARG A 833 -8.54 3.91 36.74
CA ARG A 833 -9.23 2.86 35.95
C ARG A 833 -8.34 1.70 35.53
N PHE A 834 -7.04 1.92 35.37
CA PHE A 834 -6.10 0.85 35.05
C PHE A 834 -5.66 0.04 36.29
N ILE A 835 -6.04 0.40 37.51
CA ILE A 835 -5.69 -0.38 38.70
C ILE A 835 -6.60 -1.60 38.82
N VAL A 836 -6.01 -2.79 38.86
CA VAL A 836 -6.73 -4.06 39.05
C VAL A 836 -6.45 -4.60 40.45
N ASN A 837 -7.40 -4.38 41.36
CA ASN A 837 -7.23 -4.69 42.78
C ASN A 837 -7.65 -6.11 43.20
N LYS A 838 -8.47 -6.78 42.38
CA LYS A 838 -9.06 -8.09 42.69
C LYS A 838 -8.70 -9.13 41.60
N PRO A 839 -8.56 -10.41 41.97
CA PRO A 839 -8.49 -11.49 40.98
C PRO A 839 -9.78 -11.55 40.17
N ILE A 840 -9.67 -11.87 38.88
CA ILE A 840 -10.81 -12.01 37.97
C ILE A 840 -11.13 -13.50 37.88
N SER A 841 -12.35 -13.89 38.27
CA SER A 841 -12.78 -15.30 38.33
C SER A 841 -11.83 -16.22 39.11
N GLY A 842 -11.25 -15.71 40.20
CA GLY A 842 -10.32 -16.48 41.06
C GLY A 842 -8.89 -16.59 40.54
N VAL A 843 -8.59 -16.08 39.34
CA VAL A 843 -7.24 -16.05 38.76
C VAL A 843 -6.56 -14.71 39.04
N GLU A 844 -5.33 -14.74 39.55
CA GLU A 844 -4.51 -13.52 39.68
C GLU A 844 -4.17 -12.95 38.30
N THR A 845 -4.36 -11.65 38.11
CA THR A 845 -4.05 -10.99 36.82
C THR A 845 -2.56 -10.67 36.70
N ALA A 846 -2.07 -10.50 35.47
CA ALA A 846 -0.69 -10.09 35.21
C ALA A 846 -0.33 -8.73 35.80
N SER A 847 -1.33 -7.89 36.12
CA SER A 847 -1.11 -6.63 36.84
C SER A 847 -0.49 -6.84 38.23
N SER A 848 -0.61 -8.03 38.84
CA SER A 848 -0.12 -8.29 40.20
C SER A 848 1.40 -8.17 40.35
N VAL A 849 2.15 -8.22 39.24
CA VAL A 849 3.61 -8.06 39.19
C VAL A 849 4.05 -6.63 38.85
N ASP A 850 3.10 -5.76 38.55
CA ASP A 850 3.33 -4.32 38.42
C ASP A 850 3.24 -3.63 39.80
N PHE A 851 4.10 -2.64 40.02
CA PHE A 851 4.25 -1.99 41.33
C PHE A 851 3.00 -1.22 41.80
N ASN A 852 2.16 -0.74 40.88
CA ASN A 852 0.88 -0.09 41.20
C ASN A 852 -0.32 -0.98 40.87
N ARG A 853 -0.11 -2.27 40.59
CA ARG A 853 -1.14 -3.19 40.10
C ARG A 853 -1.90 -2.65 38.87
N SER A 854 -1.17 -2.00 37.97
CA SER A 854 -1.76 -1.43 36.77
C SER A 854 -1.83 -2.45 35.63
N SER A 855 -2.96 -2.51 34.91
CA SER A 855 -3.13 -3.34 33.71
C SER A 855 -2.41 -2.78 32.48
N VAL A 856 -2.09 -1.48 32.46
CA VAL A 856 -1.43 -0.79 31.35
C VAL A 856 -0.24 0.01 31.85
N ARG A 857 0.95 -0.20 31.27
CA ARG A 857 2.19 0.48 31.67
C ARG A 857 2.99 0.94 30.47
N VAL A 858 3.26 2.25 30.40
CA VAL A 858 4.16 2.84 29.39
C VAL A 858 5.56 2.98 29.98
N VAL A 859 6.54 2.31 29.38
CA VAL A 859 7.95 2.36 29.79
C VAL A 859 8.76 3.16 28.78
N LYS A 860 9.14 4.39 29.13
CA LYS A 860 9.88 5.30 28.26
C LYS A 860 11.27 5.64 28.78
N SER A 861 12.18 5.99 27.88
CA SER A 861 13.57 6.34 28.20
C SER A 861 14.07 7.49 27.32
N TRP A 862 14.87 8.39 27.88
CA TRP A 862 15.50 9.48 27.10
C TRP A 862 16.58 8.99 26.12
N ARG A 863 17.22 7.84 26.42
CA ARG A 863 18.25 7.22 25.57
C ARG A 863 18.05 5.71 25.50
N ALA A 864 18.52 5.10 24.41
CA ALA A 864 18.51 3.64 24.26
C ALA A 864 19.40 2.94 25.31
N GLY A 865 19.15 1.65 25.55
CA GLY A 865 20.00 0.81 26.40
C GLY A 865 19.86 1.00 27.92
N VAL A 866 18.86 1.73 28.41
CA VAL A 866 18.68 2.00 29.87
C VAL A 866 17.85 0.94 30.62
N GLY A 867 17.52 -0.19 29.98
CA GLY A 867 16.85 -1.30 30.66
C GLY A 867 15.33 -1.40 30.46
N LYS A 868 14.75 -0.86 29.38
CA LYS A 868 13.31 -1.08 29.06
C LYS A 868 12.97 -2.56 28.92
N SER A 869 13.74 -3.29 28.11
CA SER A 869 13.58 -4.74 27.93
C SER A 869 13.93 -5.53 29.20
N LEU A 870 14.81 -4.98 30.06
CA LEU A 870 15.11 -5.57 31.37
C LEU A 870 13.91 -5.44 32.32
N PHE A 871 13.20 -4.30 32.30
CA PHE A 871 11.97 -4.11 33.07
C PHE A 871 10.91 -5.15 32.68
N LYS A 872 10.69 -5.35 31.37
CA LYS A 872 9.84 -6.44 30.85
C LYS A 872 10.29 -7.79 31.41
N LYS A 873 11.57 -8.15 31.25
CA LYS A 873 12.13 -9.44 31.70
C LYS A 873 11.89 -9.67 33.20
N ASN A 874 12.05 -8.64 34.02
CA ASN A 874 11.80 -8.72 35.46
C ASN A 874 10.32 -8.97 35.76
N MET A 875 9.39 -8.31 35.04
CA MET A 875 7.96 -8.58 35.19
C MET A 875 7.60 -10.01 34.78
N VAL A 876 8.17 -10.52 33.68
CA VAL A 876 7.96 -11.90 33.22
C VAL A 876 8.41 -12.89 34.29
N ASN A 877 9.63 -12.74 34.80
CA ASN A 877 10.18 -13.62 35.82
C ASN A 877 9.33 -13.60 37.09
N ALA A 878 8.92 -12.41 37.55
CA ALA A 878 8.06 -12.27 38.71
C ALA A 878 6.67 -12.92 38.51
N LEU A 879 6.15 -12.94 37.27
CA LEU A 879 4.88 -13.59 36.95
C LEU A 879 5.04 -15.11 36.95
N MET A 880 6.11 -15.62 36.35
CA MET A 880 6.45 -17.05 36.36
C MET A 880 6.66 -17.58 37.78
N GLU A 881 7.34 -16.83 38.65
CA GLU A 881 7.55 -17.22 40.06
C GLU A 881 6.24 -17.35 40.85
N LYS A 882 5.22 -16.55 40.51
CA LYS A 882 3.89 -16.64 41.12
C LYS A 882 3.02 -17.74 40.53
N GLN A 883 3.35 -18.23 39.33
CA GLN A 883 2.57 -19.22 38.59
C GLN A 883 3.27 -20.59 38.62
N ILE A 884 3.05 -21.33 39.71
CA ILE A 884 3.77 -22.59 39.99
C ILE A 884 3.33 -23.77 39.08
N ASN A 885 2.21 -23.67 38.34
CA ASN A 885 1.63 -24.79 37.55
C ASN A 885 0.97 -24.33 36.22
N VAL A 886 1.68 -23.64 35.32
CA VAL A 886 1.15 -23.37 33.97
C VAL A 886 1.89 -24.27 32.98
N ASP A 887 1.13 -25.06 32.21
CA ASP A 887 1.66 -25.90 31.13
C ASP A 887 2.53 -25.08 30.18
N GLU A 888 3.66 -25.64 29.73
CA GLU A 888 4.63 -24.98 28.83
C GLU A 888 4.01 -24.48 27.50
N GLU A 889 2.80 -24.93 27.17
CA GLU A 889 2.06 -24.55 25.95
C GLU A 889 1.45 -23.15 25.99
N ASN A 890 1.19 -22.56 27.17
CA ASN A 890 0.53 -21.25 27.26
C ASN A 890 1.55 -20.10 27.32
N CYS A 891 1.65 -19.34 26.23
CA CYS A 891 2.56 -18.19 26.12
C CYS A 891 2.20 -17.07 27.12
N ILE A 892 3.03 -16.91 28.17
CA ILE A 892 2.84 -15.90 29.22
C ILE A 892 3.12 -14.48 28.68
N VAL A 893 4.01 -14.33 27.69
CA VAL A 893 4.41 -13.03 27.15
C VAL A 893 4.41 -13.01 25.64
N VAL A 894 3.56 -12.16 25.07
CA VAL A 894 3.49 -11.91 23.62
C VAL A 894 4.20 -10.58 23.34
N SER A 895 5.16 -10.59 22.43
CA SER A 895 5.94 -9.40 22.07
C SER A 895 5.61 -8.97 20.66
N ILE A 896 5.10 -7.75 20.51
CA ILE A 896 4.62 -7.19 19.25
C ILE A 896 5.59 -6.07 18.88
N PRO A 897 6.55 -6.32 17.97
CA PRO A 897 7.47 -5.30 17.52
C PRO A 897 6.81 -4.35 16.53
N LEU A 898 7.02 -3.05 16.71
CA LEU A 898 6.50 -1.99 15.85
C LEU A 898 7.69 -1.17 15.35
N TYR A 899 8.16 -1.45 14.14
CA TYR A 899 9.35 -0.82 13.54
C TYR A 899 9.03 0.20 12.46
N ASP A 900 7.90 0.05 11.78
CA ASP A 900 7.54 0.89 10.64
C ASP A 900 7.06 2.27 11.05
N ARG A 901 7.37 3.27 10.22
CA ARG A 901 7.03 4.69 10.43
C ARG A 901 5.53 4.95 10.55
N ALA A 902 4.71 4.04 10.03
CA ALA A 902 3.27 4.07 10.15
C ALA A 902 2.82 2.75 10.74
N LEU A 903 1.94 2.80 11.73
CA LEU A 903 1.41 1.61 12.38
C LEU A 903 0.40 0.92 11.47
N VAL A 904 0.69 -0.30 11.05
CA VAL A 904 -0.25 -1.16 10.33
C VAL A 904 -1.05 -1.95 11.38
N VAL A 905 -2.31 -1.56 11.58
CA VAL A 905 -3.16 -2.15 12.64
C VAL A 905 -3.41 -3.63 12.37
N ASP A 906 -3.53 -4.03 11.11
CA ASP A 906 -3.82 -5.41 10.70
C ASP A 906 -2.72 -6.38 11.15
N GLU A 907 -1.44 -6.02 11.02
CA GLU A 907 -0.31 -6.85 11.48
C GLU A 907 -0.33 -7.06 12.99
N VAL A 908 -0.71 -6.03 13.74
CA VAL A 908 -0.86 -6.12 15.20
C VAL A 908 -2.03 -7.04 15.56
N LEU A 909 -3.14 -6.92 14.83
CA LEU A 909 -4.33 -7.71 15.04
C LEU A 909 -4.08 -9.19 14.72
N GLU A 910 -3.38 -9.51 13.63
CA GLU A 910 -2.99 -10.87 13.26
C GLU A 910 -2.24 -11.56 14.41
N ILE A 911 -1.23 -10.90 14.98
CA ILE A 911 -0.46 -11.44 16.12
C ILE A 911 -1.37 -11.64 17.35
N LEU A 912 -2.28 -10.70 17.63
CA LEU A 912 -3.22 -10.82 18.75
C LEU A 912 -4.22 -11.97 18.55
N LEU A 913 -4.71 -12.16 17.32
CA LEU A 913 -5.64 -13.23 16.96
C LEU A 913 -4.99 -14.61 17.05
N GLU A 914 -3.74 -14.76 16.60
CA GLU A 914 -2.96 -16.00 16.77
C GLU A 914 -2.80 -16.42 18.24
N HIS A 915 -2.77 -15.43 19.14
CA HIS A 915 -2.63 -15.64 20.59
C HIS A 915 -3.97 -15.51 21.33
N THR A 916 -5.11 -15.61 20.67
CA THR A 916 -6.41 -15.58 21.34
C THR A 916 -6.73 -16.93 21.98
N ASN A 917 -6.93 -16.93 23.30
CA ASN A 917 -7.29 -18.13 24.04
C ASN A 917 -8.81 -18.38 23.98
N PRO A 918 -9.27 -19.63 24.13
CA PRO A 918 -10.68 -19.93 24.32
C PRO A 918 -11.27 -19.17 25.53
N PRO A 919 -12.55 -18.78 25.53
CA PRO A 919 -13.16 -17.94 26.58
C PRO A 919 -13.05 -18.52 28.01
N HIS A 920 -13.04 -19.85 28.12
CA HIS A 920 -12.94 -20.57 29.39
C HIS A 920 -11.49 -20.62 29.94
N VAL A 921 -10.49 -20.28 29.12
CA VAL A 921 -9.06 -20.33 29.48
C VAL A 921 -8.57 -18.93 29.86
N ARG A 922 -8.68 -18.60 31.16
CA ARG A 922 -8.16 -17.33 31.72
C ARG A 922 -6.74 -17.51 32.24
N VAL A 923 -5.75 -17.04 31.47
CA VAL A 923 -4.32 -17.06 31.85
C VAL A 923 -3.81 -15.62 31.95
N PRO A 924 -3.09 -15.24 33.02
CA PRO A 924 -2.47 -13.92 33.10
C PRO A 924 -1.32 -13.84 32.10
N ARG A 925 -1.39 -12.83 31.22
CA ARG A 925 -0.42 -12.63 30.14
C ARG A 925 0.04 -11.19 30.08
N ILE A 926 1.28 -10.99 29.62
CA ILE A 926 1.87 -9.69 29.37
C ILE A 926 1.98 -9.50 27.85
N PHE A 927 1.23 -8.54 27.31
CA PHE A 927 1.39 -8.09 25.94
C PHE A 927 2.37 -6.91 25.91
N HIS A 928 3.47 -7.07 25.18
CA HIS A 928 4.55 -6.09 25.09
C HIS A 928 4.63 -5.51 23.68
N PHE A 929 4.11 -4.28 23.53
CA PHE A 929 4.24 -3.49 22.32
C PHE A 929 5.58 -2.75 22.33
N ASP A 930 6.52 -3.16 21.47
CA ASP A 930 7.85 -2.54 21.35
C ASP A 930 7.85 -1.49 20.25
N ILE A 931 7.69 -0.22 20.63
CA ILE A 931 7.62 0.90 19.70
C ILE A 931 9.04 1.43 19.43
N SER A 932 9.50 1.28 18.19
CA SER A 932 10.77 1.83 17.73
C SER A 932 10.76 3.36 17.72
N HIS A 933 11.96 3.95 17.76
CA HIS A 933 12.15 5.40 17.59
C HIS A 933 11.78 5.93 16.19
N GLU A 934 11.56 5.03 15.23
CA GLU A 934 11.21 5.38 13.84
C GLU A 934 9.70 5.50 13.62
N VAL A 935 8.88 4.97 14.54
CA VAL A 935 7.42 5.13 14.64
C VAL A 935 7.11 6.47 15.31
#